data_AF-B8I8J3-F1
#
_entry.id   AF-B8I8J3-F1
#
_cell.length_a   1.000
_cell.length_b   1.000
_cell.length_c   1.000
_cell.angle_alpha   90.00
_cell.angle_beta   90.00
_cell.angle_gamma   90.00
#
_symmetry.space_group_name_H-M   'P 1'
#
loop_
_entity.id
_entity.type
_entity.pdbx_description
1 polymer ?
#
loop_
_entity_poly.entity_id
_entity_poly.type
_entity_poly.pdbx_seq_one_letter_code
_entity_poly.pdbx_strand_id
1 'polypeptide(L)'
;MVAYVFPGQGSQAKGMGGELFGEFSYITKEADEILGYSIKELCLEDPKEQLGQTQFTQPALYTVNALCYLKKLQETGEKPDYVAGHSLAEYNALFAAGVFDFKTGLRLVKKRGELMSQASEGGMAAVIGLTEEKVKEILQNNNLTSIDIANLNTPTQIVLSGLKDEIENAMPIFKAAGARNYVVLKVSGAFHSRYMEPSRKMFEEFIEQFEFNDIQIPIISNIHARPYKKEAIKINLVEQITHSVKWTETVRYLMGKGVAEILQIGPGTVLTGLIRTIQRESEPLIVDETEELNNDADKTVSVKKAGKGRKKKNEASSVDKVHDVKNENKKEEEISETVIEKSESAVKRMEEEEKEWSTAAAALGNPEFKKEYNLKYAYIAGGMYKGISSKELVVGMGRAGMMGVLGAGGVDFSEVENDIKYIQNRLANDKAYAVNLLYNPSNAKNEEKLVDLLLKYNVKTVEASGFLSITPSIVKYRLKGLSKNNSGGVQISNRIIAKASRPEVIEAFLSPAPERIVKKLLEENVITTEEAELSKNIPIADDICVEGDSAGHTDGSVLYTIMPVIRKLRDEIKKRYGYSQRVRIGGAGGLGTPEGMAMALILGADFIVTGSINQCTVEARTSDIVKDMLQKINVYDTAYAPATDMFEMGAKVQVLKKGLFFPARANKLFELYKQYNSFNEIDSKTKAQLQEKYFKRSFDELYKDIKSRLPSEEIEKAERNPKYKMALAFKWYLMNAFNAAIKGEEELKLDYQIQCGPALGAFNQWVKDTKLENWKNRHVDEIGLKLMMETAKYLKKSVKQFS
;
A
#
# COMPACT_ATOMS: atom_id res chain seq x y z
N MET A 1 0.48 10.36 19.56
CA MET A 1 0.45 11.76 19.13
C MET A 1 -0.32 11.88 17.83
N VAL A 2 -1.23 12.86 17.75
CA VAL A 2 -2.10 13.15 16.63
C VAL A 2 -1.86 14.58 16.16
N ALA A 3 -1.76 14.79 14.85
CA ALA A 3 -1.76 16.12 14.25
C ALA A 3 -3.06 16.36 13.48
N TYR A 4 -3.68 17.53 13.66
CA TYR A 4 -4.78 17.97 12.80
C TYR A 4 -4.23 18.88 11.69
N VAL A 5 -4.60 18.58 10.45
CA VAL A 5 -4.20 19.36 9.30
C VAL A 5 -5.37 19.91 8.51
N PHE A 6 -5.24 21.12 7.99
CA PHE A 6 -6.35 21.81 7.33
C PHE A 6 -6.11 21.93 5.82
N PRO A 7 -7.08 21.57 4.96
CA PRO A 7 -6.94 21.63 3.51
C PRO A 7 -7.12 23.05 2.97
N GLY A 8 -6.25 23.43 2.02
CA GLY A 8 -6.29 24.72 1.34
C GLY A 8 -7.10 24.71 0.04
N GLN A 9 -6.88 25.75 -0.77
CA GLN A 9 -7.52 25.94 -2.09
C GLN A 9 -7.26 24.74 -3.02
N GLY A 10 -8.30 24.33 -3.74
CA GLY A 10 -8.40 23.07 -4.47
C GLY A 10 -9.30 22.03 -3.78
N SER A 11 -9.67 22.27 -2.52
CA SER A 11 -10.58 21.38 -1.76
C SER A 11 -12.02 21.90 -1.66
N GLN A 12 -12.29 23.10 -2.19
CA GLN A 12 -13.63 23.66 -2.23
C GLN A 12 -14.52 22.89 -3.21
N ALA A 13 -15.78 22.68 -2.81
CA ALA A 13 -16.80 22.10 -3.66
C ALA A 13 -18.17 22.63 -3.26
N LYS A 14 -19.06 22.80 -4.23
CA LYS A 14 -20.46 23.08 -3.96
C LYS A 14 -21.06 21.98 -3.06
N GLY A 15 -21.78 22.37 -2.03
CA GLY A 15 -22.31 21.49 -0.99
C GLY A 15 -21.40 21.32 0.23
N MET A 16 -20.19 21.89 0.25
CA MET A 16 -19.30 21.82 1.42
C MET A 16 -19.88 22.58 2.62
N GLY A 17 -19.56 22.15 3.83
CA GLY A 17 -20.07 22.75 5.07
C GLY A 17 -21.46 22.25 5.48
N GLY A 18 -22.31 21.81 4.54
CA GLY A 18 -23.56 21.08 4.82
C GLY A 18 -24.36 21.57 6.03
N GLU A 19 -24.67 20.65 6.95
CA GLU A 19 -25.40 20.92 8.19
C GLU A 19 -24.62 21.76 9.20
N LEU A 20 -23.29 21.88 9.07
CA LEU A 20 -22.44 22.64 10.01
C LEU A 20 -22.84 24.12 10.05
N PHE A 21 -23.32 24.69 8.94
CA PHE A 21 -23.81 26.07 8.95
C PHE A 21 -25.05 26.26 9.83
N GLY A 22 -25.90 25.23 9.93
CA GLY A 22 -27.05 25.23 10.84
C GLY A 22 -26.63 24.96 12.29
N GLU A 23 -25.76 23.97 12.50
CA GLU A 23 -25.24 23.60 13.81
C GLU A 23 -24.46 24.74 14.48
N PHE A 24 -23.65 25.45 13.70
CA PHE A 24 -22.87 26.61 14.14
C PHE A 24 -23.46 27.92 13.59
N SER A 25 -24.77 28.09 13.77
CA SER A 25 -25.52 29.25 13.25
C SER A 25 -24.98 30.61 13.71
N TYR A 26 -24.49 30.72 14.95
CA TYR A 26 -23.86 31.94 15.47
C TYR A 26 -22.61 32.33 14.67
N ILE A 27 -21.70 31.37 14.44
CA ILE A 27 -20.46 31.59 13.68
C ILE A 27 -20.77 31.87 12.21
N THR A 28 -21.77 31.18 11.65
CA THR A 28 -22.22 31.40 10.28
C THR A 28 -22.75 32.82 10.09
N LYS A 29 -23.56 33.32 11.03
CA LYS A 29 -24.06 34.70 11.01
C LYS A 29 -22.92 35.72 11.13
N GLU A 30 -21.97 35.49 12.03
CA GLU A 30 -20.80 36.36 12.17
C GLU A 30 -19.95 36.38 10.89
N ALA A 31 -19.80 35.23 10.22
CA ALA A 31 -19.14 35.16 8.92
C ALA A 31 -19.89 35.99 7.86
N ASP A 32 -21.21 35.89 7.78
CA ASP A 32 -22.04 36.65 6.84
C ASP A 32 -21.88 38.17 7.06
N GLU A 33 -21.87 38.62 8.32
CA GLU A 33 -21.66 40.03 8.68
C GLU A 33 -20.27 40.54 8.27
N ILE A 34 -19.22 39.72 8.44
CA ILE A 34 -17.85 40.09 8.05
C ILE A 34 -17.68 40.09 6.53
N LEU A 35 -18.32 39.14 5.85
CA LEU A 35 -18.15 38.94 4.41
C LEU A 35 -19.01 39.90 3.59
N GLY A 36 -20.22 40.22 4.07
CA GLY A 36 -21.21 41.04 3.36
C GLY A 36 -22.09 40.23 2.40
N TYR A 37 -22.05 38.90 2.48
CA TYR A 37 -22.85 37.96 1.69
C TYR A 37 -23.01 36.66 2.49
N SER A 38 -23.99 35.82 2.12
CA SER A 38 -24.20 34.56 2.83
C SER A 38 -23.14 33.52 2.45
N ILE A 39 -22.31 33.12 3.43
CA ILE A 39 -21.30 32.07 3.26
C ILE A 39 -21.94 30.71 3.06
N LYS A 40 -23.10 30.47 3.68
CA LYS A 40 -23.89 29.26 3.51
C LYS A 40 -24.41 29.15 2.07
N GLU A 41 -25.03 30.20 1.55
CA GLU A 41 -25.54 30.22 0.16
C GLU A 41 -24.39 30.01 -0.84
N LEU A 42 -23.26 30.71 -0.65
CA LEU A 42 -22.08 30.54 -1.48
C LEU A 42 -21.55 29.09 -1.47
N CYS A 43 -21.48 28.44 -0.31
CA CYS A 43 -20.91 27.10 -0.20
C CYS A 43 -21.88 26.00 -0.65
N LEU A 44 -23.18 26.12 -0.37
CA LEU A 44 -24.17 25.07 -0.65
C LEU A 44 -24.77 25.19 -2.05
N GLU A 45 -25.04 26.42 -2.49
CA GLU A 45 -25.82 26.68 -3.69
C GLU A 45 -24.99 27.33 -4.81
N ASP A 46 -24.02 28.17 -4.44
CA ASP A 46 -23.15 28.92 -5.35
C ASP A 46 -23.90 29.51 -6.57
N PRO A 47 -25.02 30.24 -6.37
CA PRO A 47 -25.92 30.63 -7.46
C PRO A 47 -25.28 31.57 -8.49
N LYS A 48 -24.18 32.22 -8.13
CA LYS A 48 -23.41 33.14 -8.98
C LYS A 48 -22.15 32.50 -9.57
N GLU A 49 -21.89 31.21 -9.29
CA GLU A 49 -20.68 30.50 -9.71
C GLU A 49 -19.38 31.22 -9.29
N GLN A 50 -19.38 31.76 -8.07
CA GLN A 50 -18.29 32.58 -7.54
C GLN A 50 -17.37 31.81 -6.60
N LEU A 51 -17.77 30.62 -6.11
CA LEU A 51 -16.98 29.84 -5.16
C LEU A 51 -15.58 29.50 -5.68
N GLY A 52 -15.41 29.41 -7.01
CA GLY A 52 -14.10 29.15 -7.65
C GLY A 52 -13.16 30.35 -7.72
N GLN A 53 -13.63 31.56 -7.41
CA GLN A 53 -12.82 32.78 -7.47
C GLN A 53 -12.11 33.00 -6.12
N THR A 54 -10.81 33.30 -6.14
CA THR A 54 -9.94 33.25 -4.95
C THR A 54 -10.43 34.10 -3.76
N GLN A 55 -10.99 35.28 -4.03
CA GLN A 55 -11.55 36.17 -3.00
C GLN A 55 -12.78 35.59 -2.27
N PHE A 56 -13.48 34.64 -2.89
CA PHE A 56 -14.61 33.91 -2.29
C PHE A 56 -14.18 32.53 -1.78
N THR A 57 -13.29 31.83 -2.51
CA THR A 57 -12.78 30.52 -2.15
C THR A 57 -12.06 30.52 -0.80
N GLN A 58 -11.20 31.52 -0.56
CA GLN A 58 -10.39 31.54 0.64
C GLN A 58 -11.23 31.71 1.93
N PRO A 59 -12.12 32.70 2.03
CA PRO A 59 -13.04 32.79 3.17
C PRO A 59 -13.95 31.58 3.35
N ALA A 60 -14.45 31.01 2.24
CA ALA A 60 -15.32 29.83 2.29
C ALA A 60 -14.61 28.62 2.90
N LEU A 61 -13.38 28.33 2.46
CA LEU A 61 -12.58 27.24 3.01
C LEU A 61 -12.20 27.49 4.46
N TYR A 62 -11.79 28.72 4.82
CA TYR A 62 -11.47 29.05 6.21
C TYR A 62 -12.67 28.82 7.12
N THR A 63 -13.86 29.30 6.73
CA THR A 63 -15.08 29.10 7.52
C THR A 63 -15.41 27.62 7.67
N VAL A 64 -15.47 26.86 6.58
CA VAL A 64 -15.84 25.44 6.64
C VAL A 64 -14.81 24.62 7.44
N ASN A 65 -13.51 24.85 7.25
CA ASN A 65 -12.46 24.19 8.02
C ASN A 65 -12.58 24.49 9.53
N ALA A 66 -12.88 25.74 9.90
CA ALA A 66 -13.09 26.12 11.30
C ALA A 66 -14.31 25.42 11.89
N LEU A 67 -15.43 25.33 11.16
CA LEU A 67 -16.61 24.61 11.61
C LEU A 67 -16.33 23.10 11.78
N CYS A 68 -15.60 22.49 10.86
CA CYS A 68 -15.17 21.09 10.98
C CYS A 68 -14.28 20.86 12.22
N TYR A 69 -13.38 21.80 12.53
CA TYR A 69 -12.54 21.72 13.73
C TYR A 69 -13.37 21.81 15.01
N LEU A 70 -14.27 22.78 15.09
CA LEU A 70 -15.14 22.96 16.26
C LEU A 70 -16.04 21.75 16.48
N LYS A 71 -16.60 21.18 15.40
CA LYS A 71 -17.34 19.92 15.47
C LYS A 71 -16.47 18.79 16.01
N LYS A 72 -15.25 18.64 15.48
CA LYS A 72 -14.32 17.60 15.92
C LYS A 72 -13.99 17.73 17.41
N LEU A 73 -13.74 18.95 17.90
CA LEU A 73 -13.52 19.20 19.32
C LEU A 73 -14.76 18.87 20.17
N GLN A 74 -15.96 19.20 19.72
CA GLN A 74 -17.20 18.86 20.43
C GLN A 74 -17.42 17.34 20.50
N GLU A 75 -17.07 16.61 19.44
CA GLU A 75 -17.22 15.16 19.37
C GLU A 75 -16.19 14.40 20.22
N THR A 76 -14.93 14.86 20.25
CA THR A 76 -13.84 14.11 20.91
C THR A 76 -13.46 14.65 22.29
N GLY A 77 -13.66 15.95 22.54
CA GLY A 77 -13.17 16.63 23.75
C GLY A 77 -11.65 16.77 23.83
N GLU A 78 -10.91 16.29 22.83
CA GLU A 78 -9.44 16.23 22.83
C GLU A 78 -8.83 17.18 21.79
N LYS A 79 -7.80 17.93 22.22
CA LYS A 79 -6.97 18.77 21.34
C LYS A 79 -5.85 17.93 20.71
N PRO A 80 -5.44 18.22 19.46
CA PRO A 80 -4.31 17.54 18.83
C PRO A 80 -2.97 17.97 19.46
N ASP A 81 -1.93 17.16 19.27
CA ASP A 81 -0.55 17.47 19.69
C ASP A 81 0.13 18.49 18.78
N TYR A 82 -0.26 18.52 17.49
CA TYR A 82 0.25 19.44 16.49
C TYR A 82 -0.86 19.90 15.54
N VAL A 83 -0.70 21.09 14.97
CA VAL A 83 -1.54 21.57 13.87
C VAL A 83 -0.71 22.07 12.68
N ALA A 84 -1.21 21.90 11.47
CA ALA A 84 -0.62 22.49 10.27
C ALA A 84 -1.70 22.78 9.23
N GLY A 85 -1.46 23.68 8.29
CA GLY A 85 -2.45 23.99 7.27
C GLY A 85 -1.79 24.28 5.94
N HIS A 86 -2.33 23.69 4.87
CA HIS A 86 -1.75 23.85 3.54
C HIS A 86 -2.13 25.20 2.93
N SER A 87 -1.13 26.04 2.66
CA SER A 87 -1.31 27.39 2.11
C SER A 87 -2.28 28.21 2.99
N LEU A 88 -3.39 28.71 2.41
CA LEU A 88 -4.49 29.38 3.11
C LEU A 88 -4.86 28.73 4.45
N ALA A 89 -4.87 27.40 4.51
CA ALA A 89 -5.39 26.71 5.68
C ALA A 89 -4.44 26.81 6.90
N GLU A 90 -3.25 27.39 6.76
CA GLU A 90 -2.39 27.77 7.89
C GLU A 90 -3.10 28.73 8.85
N TYR A 91 -4.02 29.57 8.34
CA TYR A 91 -4.86 30.42 9.18
C TYR A 91 -5.84 29.59 10.02
N ASN A 92 -6.35 28.45 9.51
CA ASN A 92 -7.15 27.52 10.33
C ASN A 92 -6.31 26.83 11.40
N ALA A 93 -5.06 26.49 11.08
CA ALA A 93 -4.13 25.93 12.05
C ALA A 93 -3.81 26.94 13.17
N LEU A 94 -3.62 28.22 12.85
CA LEU A 94 -3.39 29.29 13.84
C LEU A 94 -4.63 29.51 14.73
N PHE A 95 -5.82 29.50 14.13
CA PHE A 95 -7.09 29.50 14.88
C PHE A 95 -7.17 28.30 15.84
N ALA A 96 -6.87 27.09 15.35
CA ALA A 96 -6.88 25.88 16.17
C ALA A 96 -5.84 25.91 17.30
N ALA A 97 -4.68 26.51 17.05
CA ALA A 97 -3.61 26.75 18.03
C ALA A 97 -3.92 27.86 19.04
N GLY A 98 -5.07 28.54 18.93
CA GLY A 98 -5.50 29.58 19.86
C GLY A 98 -4.86 30.95 19.63
N VAL A 99 -4.15 31.15 18.52
CA VAL A 99 -3.43 32.40 18.22
C VAL A 99 -4.38 33.57 18.02
N PHE A 100 -5.54 33.33 17.43
CA PHE A 100 -6.60 34.32 17.27
C PHE A 100 -7.98 33.66 17.26
N ASP A 101 -9.03 34.47 17.40
CA ASP A 101 -10.42 34.01 17.30
C ASP A 101 -10.89 33.84 15.85
N PHE A 102 -12.08 33.25 15.67
CA PHE A 102 -12.64 32.98 14.34
C PHE A 102 -12.74 34.25 13.49
N LYS A 103 -13.28 35.32 14.07
CA LYS A 103 -13.53 36.62 13.42
C LYS A 103 -12.25 37.26 12.91
N THR A 104 -11.20 37.27 13.72
CA THR A 104 -9.89 37.80 13.36
C THR A 104 -9.31 37.02 12.19
N GLY A 105 -9.29 35.69 12.27
CA GLY A 105 -8.80 34.87 11.17
C GLY A 105 -9.62 35.03 9.89
N LEU A 106 -10.94 35.16 9.98
CA LEU A 106 -11.79 35.39 8.79
C LEU A 106 -11.51 36.75 8.15
N ARG A 107 -11.28 37.81 8.94
CA ARG A 107 -10.89 39.13 8.41
C ARG A 107 -9.54 39.09 7.69
N LEU A 108 -8.55 38.41 8.28
CA LEU A 108 -7.24 38.20 7.66
C LEU A 108 -7.37 37.42 6.35
N VAL A 109 -8.10 36.31 6.36
CA VAL A 109 -8.32 35.48 5.17
C VAL A 109 -9.11 36.22 4.08
N LYS A 110 -10.14 36.99 4.45
CA LYS A 110 -10.88 37.85 3.51
C LYS A 110 -9.93 38.82 2.82
N LYS A 111 -9.08 39.53 3.59
CA LYS A 111 -8.14 40.47 3.00
C LYS A 111 -7.08 39.78 2.15
N ARG A 112 -6.54 38.64 2.59
CA ARG A 112 -5.59 37.83 1.80
C ARG A 112 -6.21 37.39 0.47
N GLY A 113 -7.43 36.85 0.50
CA GLY A 113 -8.14 36.42 -0.70
C GLY A 113 -8.40 37.56 -1.68
N GLU A 114 -8.84 38.71 -1.17
CA GLU A 114 -9.00 39.95 -1.95
C GLU A 114 -7.69 40.36 -2.61
N LEU A 115 -6.61 40.52 -1.84
CA LEU A 115 -5.31 40.98 -2.35
C LEU A 115 -4.67 40.00 -3.33
N MET A 116 -4.78 38.68 -3.08
CA MET A 116 -4.26 37.68 -4.01
C MET A 116 -5.07 37.59 -5.29
N SER A 117 -6.39 37.83 -5.24
CA SER A 117 -7.24 37.83 -6.44
C SER A 117 -6.94 38.97 -7.42
N GLN A 118 -6.29 40.06 -6.94
CA GLN A 118 -5.90 41.20 -7.78
C GLN A 118 -4.69 40.91 -8.67
N ALA A 119 -3.92 39.87 -8.36
CA ALA A 119 -2.86 39.43 -9.23
C ALA A 119 -3.45 38.92 -10.56
N SER A 120 -3.03 39.54 -11.66
CA SER A 120 -3.47 39.20 -13.01
C SER A 120 -2.30 38.60 -13.80
N GLU A 121 -2.62 37.96 -14.94
CA GLU A 121 -1.64 37.41 -15.90
C GLU A 121 -0.74 36.27 -15.40
N GLY A 122 -0.92 35.82 -14.16
CA GLY A 122 -0.22 34.67 -13.61
C GLY A 122 -0.95 33.34 -13.82
N GLY A 123 -0.20 32.24 -13.77
CA GLY A 123 -0.70 30.88 -13.82
C GLY A 123 0.10 29.95 -12.92
N MET A 124 -0.41 28.74 -12.71
CA MET A 124 0.28 27.69 -11.96
C MET A 124 0.11 26.35 -12.65
N ALA A 125 1.07 25.45 -12.46
CA ALA A 125 0.99 24.08 -12.97
C ALA A 125 1.57 23.06 -12.00
N ALA A 126 0.91 21.91 -11.87
CA ALA A 126 1.42 20.77 -11.14
C ALA A 126 2.27 19.87 -12.06
N VAL A 127 3.53 19.70 -11.70
CA VAL A 127 4.49 18.77 -12.32
C VAL A 127 4.49 17.48 -11.51
N ILE A 128 4.20 16.35 -12.16
CA ILE A 128 4.06 15.05 -11.51
C ILE A 128 5.13 14.09 -12.05
N GLY A 129 5.84 13.41 -11.15
CA GLY A 129 6.85 12.39 -11.45
C GLY A 129 8.29 12.89 -11.42
N LEU A 130 8.56 14.13 -11.01
CA LEU A 130 9.92 14.70 -10.93
C LEU A 130 10.18 15.26 -9.52
N THR A 131 11.42 15.13 -9.04
CA THR A 131 11.85 15.67 -7.75
C THR A 131 12.09 17.17 -7.80
N GLU A 132 12.17 17.81 -6.64
CA GLU A 132 12.49 19.24 -6.51
C GLU A 132 13.82 19.58 -7.21
N GLU A 133 14.85 18.77 -7.01
CA GLU A 133 16.18 18.96 -7.60
C GLU A 133 16.09 18.91 -9.13
N LYS A 134 15.35 17.94 -9.67
CA LYS A 134 15.21 17.80 -11.12
C LYS A 134 14.40 18.94 -11.72
N VAL A 135 13.36 19.41 -11.02
CA VAL A 135 12.59 20.58 -11.43
C VAL A 135 13.47 21.83 -11.45
N LYS A 136 14.29 22.06 -10.41
CA LYS A 136 15.26 23.18 -10.38
C LYS A 136 16.26 23.10 -11.53
N GLU A 137 16.81 21.92 -11.80
CA GLU A 137 17.73 21.68 -12.92
C GLU A 137 17.07 22.00 -14.27
N ILE A 138 15.82 21.58 -14.48
CA ILE A 138 15.07 21.86 -15.72
C ILE A 138 14.85 23.37 -15.89
N LEU A 139 14.42 24.06 -14.83
CA LEU A 139 14.20 25.50 -14.86
C LEU A 139 15.49 26.26 -15.22
N GLN A 140 16.61 25.87 -14.62
CA GLN A 140 17.93 26.46 -14.89
C GLN A 140 18.41 26.16 -16.32
N ASN A 141 18.42 24.90 -16.73
CA ASN A 141 18.96 24.48 -18.03
C ASN A 141 18.16 25.02 -19.23
N ASN A 142 16.90 25.37 -19.03
CA ASN A 142 16.04 25.93 -20.07
C ASN A 142 15.79 27.43 -19.91
N ASN A 143 16.54 28.11 -19.03
CA ASN A 143 16.43 29.55 -18.76
C ASN A 143 15.00 30.03 -18.41
N LEU A 144 14.23 29.21 -17.69
CA LEU A 144 12.87 29.53 -17.24
C LEU A 144 12.90 30.35 -15.95
N THR A 145 13.57 31.51 -15.97
CA THR A 145 13.90 32.31 -14.77
C THR A 145 12.73 33.04 -14.11
N SER A 146 11.59 33.11 -14.80
CA SER A 146 10.33 33.75 -14.42
C SER A 146 9.29 32.75 -13.89
N ILE A 147 9.67 31.48 -13.73
CA ILE A 147 8.86 30.45 -13.08
C ILE A 147 9.46 30.12 -11.70
N ASP A 148 8.67 30.32 -10.66
CA ASP A 148 9.00 29.98 -9.28
C ASP A 148 8.38 28.62 -8.88
N ILE A 149 8.98 27.96 -7.88
CA ILE A 149 8.38 26.79 -7.24
C ILE A 149 7.43 27.28 -6.13
N ALA A 150 6.14 27.06 -6.29
CA ALA A 150 5.12 27.49 -5.34
C ALA A 150 4.82 26.46 -4.24
N ASN A 151 4.79 25.17 -4.56
CA ASN A 151 4.49 24.13 -3.57
C ASN A 151 5.34 22.88 -3.78
N LEU A 152 5.87 22.35 -2.68
CA LEU A 152 6.51 21.04 -2.60
C LEU A 152 5.52 20.05 -1.99
N ASN A 153 4.50 19.64 -2.77
CA ASN A 153 3.34 18.91 -2.26
C ASN A 153 3.61 17.46 -1.92
N THR A 154 4.49 16.79 -2.67
CA THR A 154 5.03 15.45 -2.37
C THR A 154 6.45 15.38 -2.97
N PRO A 155 7.26 14.33 -2.69
CA PRO A 155 8.60 14.20 -3.28
C PRO A 155 8.62 14.28 -4.81
N THR A 156 7.52 13.91 -5.47
CA THR A 156 7.41 13.91 -6.93
C THR A 156 6.22 14.69 -7.46
N GLN A 157 5.64 15.60 -6.67
CA GLN A 157 4.57 16.51 -7.10
C GLN A 157 4.90 17.93 -6.68
N ILE A 158 5.37 18.71 -7.64
CA ILE A 158 5.85 20.08 -7.45
C ILE A 158 4.92 21.02 -8.20
N VAL A 159 4.51 22.12 -7.58
CA VAL A 159 3.70 23.15 -8.23
C VAL A 159 4.59 24.32 -8.61
N LEU A 160 4.50 24.70 -9.89
CA LEU A 160 5.16 25.85 -10.49
C LEU A 160 4.20 27.02 -10.56
N SER A 161 4.73 28.24 -10.51
CA SER A 161 3.97 29.49 -10.53
C SER A 161 4.75 30.57 -11.28
N GLY A 162 4.10 31.27 -12.20
CA GLY A 162 4.74 32.25 -13.07
C GLY A 162 3.76 32.94 -14.00
N LEU A 163 4.25 33.65 -15.01
CA LEU A 163 3.38 34.20 -16.04
C LEU A 163 2.63 33.08 -16.77
N LYS A 164 1.35 33.30 -17.08
CA LYS A 164 0.46 32.27 -17.62
C LYS A 164 1.02 31.62 -18.89
N ASP A 165 1.45 32.43 -19.86
CA ASP A 165 1.98 31.94 -21.13
C ASP A 165 3.26 31.12 -20.94
N GLU A 166 4.12 31.49 -19.97
CA GLU A 166 5.34 30.75 -19.69
C GLU A 166 5.06 29.41 -19.00
N ILE A 167 4.09 29.35 -18.10
CA ILE A 167 3.63 28.10 -17.49
C ILE A 167 3.07 27.17 -18.57
N GLU A 168 2.28 27.69 -19.50
CA GLU A 168 1.74 26.89 -20.62
C GLU A 168 2.87 26.40 -21.56
N ASN A 169 3.83 27.27 -21.88
CA ASN A 169 4.96 26.96 -22.76
C ASN A 169 6.02 26.03 -22.11
N ALA A 170 6.07 25.95 -20.78
CA ALA A 170 6.97 25.05 -20.07
C ALA A 170 6.54 23.56 -20.16
N MET A 171 5.25 23.28 -20.43
CA MET A 171 4.71 21.91 -20.49
C MET A 171 5.54 20.93 -21.36
N PRO A 172 5.85 21.21 -22.63
CA PRO A 172 6.62 20.29 -23.47
C PRO A 172 8.02 20.02 -22.92
N ILE A 173 8.67 21.00 -22.30
CA ILE A 173 10.01 20.88 -21.71
C ILE A 173 9.98 19.87 -20.56
N PHE A 174 9.03 20.01 -19.64
CA PHE A 174 8.88 19.10 -18.51
C PHE A 174 8.47 17.68 -18.95
N LYS A 175 7.58 17.55 -19.94
CA LYS A 175 7.20 16.24 -20.50
C LYS A 175 8.40 15.54 -21.15
N ALA A 176 9.21 16.26 -21.92
CA ALA A 176 10.42 15.70 -22.53
C ALA A 176 11.46 15.26 -21.48
N ALA A 177 11.53 15.97 -20.35
CA ALA A 177 12.41 15.66 -19.23
C ALA A 177 11.90 14.51 -18.33
N GLY A 178 10.80 13.83 -18.70
CA GLY A 178 10.30 12.65 -18.00
C GLY A 178 9.20 12.92 -16.97
N ALA A 179 8.59 14.11 -16.94
CA ALA A 179 7.39 14.34 -16.13
C ALA A 179 6.27 13.39 -16.59
N ARG A 180 5.75 12.58 -15.66
CA ARG A 180 4.60 11.69 -15.89
C ARG A 180 3.35 12.48 -16.29
N ASN A 181 3.17 13.66 -15.69
CA ASN A 181 2.10 14.58 -16.07
C ASN A 181 2.48 16.03 -15.79
N TYR A 182 1.84 16.96 -16.50
CA TYR A 182 1.96 18.40 -16.33
C TYR A 182 0.55 18.99 -16.45
N VAL A 183 0.01 19.52 -15.35
CA VAL A 183 -1.40 19.95 -15.27
C VAL A 183 -1.46 21.42 -14.94
N VAL A 184 -1.91 22.23 -15.90
CA VAL A 184 -2.20 23.65 -15.67
C VAL A 184 -3.39 23.77 -14.72
N LEU A 185 -3.22 24.53 -13.64
CA LEU A 185 -4.20 24.69 -12.58
C LEU A 185 -5.17 25.83 -12.92
N LYS A 186 -6.44 25.66 -12.57
CA LYS A 186 -7.48 26.69 -12.74
C LYS A 186 -7.39 27.72 -11.62
N VAL A 187 -6.42 28.60 -11.71
CA VAL A 187 -6.20 29.72 -10.77
C VAL A 187 -6.01 31.02 -11.55
N SER A 188 -6.32 32.14 -10.91
CA SER A 188 -6.27 33.47 -11.55
C SER A 188 -4.92 34.16 -11.47
N GLY A 189 -3.99 33.64 -10.66
CA GLY A 189 -2.70 34.29 -10.43
C GLY A 189 -1.58 33.32 -10.06
N ALA A 190 -0.36 33.84 -10.10
CA ALA A 190 0.87 33.14 -9.76
C ALA A 190 1.11 33.15 -8.24
N PHE A 191 0.32 32.39 -7.48
CA PHE A 191 0.42 32.38 -6.01
C PHE A 191 1.75 31.80 -5.51
N HIS A 192 2.18 32.17 -4.30
CA HIS A 192 3.43 31.71 -3.66
C HIS A 192 4.67 31.95 -4.54
N SER A 193 4.75 33.14 -5.13
CA SER A 193 5.81 33.52 -6.04
C SER A 193 6.15 35.00 -5.90
N ARG A 194 7.21 35.44 -6.59
CA ARG A 194 7.59 36.87 -6.67
C ARG A 194 6.49 37.77 -7.19
N TYR A 195 5.54 37.25 -7.98
CA TYR A 195 4.45 38.03 -8.56
C TYR A 195 3.41 38.46 -7.52
N MET A 196 3.45 37.90 -6.30
CA MET A 196 2.57 38.30 -5.19
C MET A 196 3.16 39.42 -4.32
N GLU A 197 4.33 39.97 -4.65
CA GLU A 197 4.99 41.00 -3.84
C GLU A 197 4.14 42.25 -3.58
N PRO A 198 3.34 42.78 -4.53
CA PRO A 198 2.41 43.87 -4.25
C PRO A 198 1.36 43.49 -3.19
N SER A 199 0.75 42.31 -3.35
CA SER A 199 -0.23 41.77 -2.41
C SER A 199 0.39 41.52 -1.02
N ARG A 200 1.66 41.08 -0.96
CA ARG A 200 2.42 40.89 0.28
C ARG A 200 2.54 42.18 1.07
N LYS A 201 2.98 43.27 0.43
CA LYS A 201 3.15 44.59 1.08
C LYS A 201 1.85 45.15 1.63
N MET A 202 0.77 45.06 0.84
CA MET A 202 -0.56 45.49 1.29
C MET A 202 -1.09 44.64 2.45
N PHE A 203 -0.75 43.35 2.47
CA PHE A 203 -1.12 42.46 3.57
C PHE A 203 -0.31 42.73 4.85
N GLU A 204 0.97 43.07 4.70
CA GLU A 204 1.88 43.48 5.78
C GLU A 204 1.32 44.71 6.53
N GLU A 205 0.89 45.75 5.82
CA GLU A 205 0.26 46.92 6.44
C GLU A 205 -1.07 46.57 7.16
N PHE A 206 -1.83 45.63 6.62
CA PHE A 206 -3.12 45.23 7.18
C PHE A 206 -2.97 44.38 8.44
N ILE A 207 -2.05 43.43 8.46
CA ILE A 207 -1.88 42.49 9.58
C ILE A 207 -1.36 43.19 10.85
N GLU A 208 -0.73 44.36 10.72
CA GLU A 208 -0.24 45.12 11.87
C GLU A 208 -1.33 45.58 12.84
N GLN A 209 -2.58 45.70 12.36
CA GLN A 209 -3.74 46.11 13.14
C GLN A 209 -4.23 45.04 14.14
N PHE A 210 -3.64 43.85 14.10
CA PHE A 210 -4.07 42.70 14.89
C PHE A 210 -3.03 42.34 15.94
N GLU A 211 -3.50 41.97 17.12
CA GLU A 211 -2.73 41.36 18.19
C GLU A 211 -3.00 39.85 18.24
N PHE A 212 -1.96 39.06 18.51
CA PHE A 212 -2.01 37.61 18.51
C PHE A 212 -1.67 37.04 19.89
N ASN A 213 -2.43 36.03 20.29
CA ASN A 213 -2.26 35.32 21.55
C ASN A 213 -1.07 34.34 21.51
N ASP A 214 -0.71 33.81 22.68
CA ASP A 214 0.24 32.71 22.79
C ASP A 214 -0.24 31.45 22.08
N ILE A 215 0.72 30.73 21.49
CA ILE A 215 0.49 29.46 20.78
C ILE A 215 0.22 28.37 21.82
N GLN A 216 -1.00 27.82 21.82
CA GLN A 216 -1.43 26.77 22.76
C GLN A 216 -1.16 25.35 22.23
N ILE A 217 -1.11 25.19 20.91
CA ILE A 217 -0.82 23.93 20.23
C ILE A 217 0.31 24.20 19.23
N PRO A 218 1.41 23.43 19.24
CA PRO A 218 2.48 23.56 18.26
C PRO A 218 1.95 23.58 16.82
N ILE A 219 2.18 24.68 16.12
CA ILE A 219 1.77 24.87 14.72
C ILE A 219 2.98 24.88 13.81
N ILE A 220 2.95 24.09 12.73
CA ILE A 220 4.05 24.00 11.77
C ILE A 220 3.88 25.01 10.63
N SER A 221 4.91 25.82 10.40
CA SER A 221 4.98 26.84 9.37
C SER A 221 5.09 26.27 7.95
N ASN A 222 4.38 26.85 6.99
CA ASN A 222 4.49 26.48 5.57
C ASN A 222 5.85 26.83 4.95
N ILE A 223 6.48 27.93 5.35
CA ILE A 223 7.71 28.43 4.70
C ILE A 223 8.99 27.85 5.33
N HIS A 224 8.91 27.46 6.61
CA HIS A 224 10.05 26.89 7.34
C HIS A 224 9.90 25.40 7.62
N ALA A 225 8.69 24.83 7.52
CA ALA A 225 8.39 23.46 7.94
C ALA A 225 8.83 23.15 9.38
N ARG A 226 8.79 24.15 10.26
CA ARG A 226 9.12 24.09 11.70
C ARG A 226 8.06 24.79 12.54
N PRO A 227 7.97 24.52 13.86
CA PRO A 227 7.03 25.20 14.73
C PRO A 227 7.17 26.72 14.68
N TYR A 228 6.05 27.45 14.72
CA TYR A 228 6.09 28.90 14.88
C TYR A 228 6.75 29.30 16.21
N LYS A 229 7.52 30.39 16.17
CA LYS A 229 7.82 31.21 17.34
C LYS A 229 6.78 32.33 17.41
N LYS A 230 6.41 32.76 18.63
CA LYS A 230 5.36 33.77 18.85
C LYS A 230 5.67 35.07 18.11
N GLU A 231 6.92 35.51 18.19
CA GLU A 231 7.42 36.76 17.62
C GLU A 231 7.41 36.74 16.09
N ALA A 232 7.40 35.53 15.49
CA ALA A 232 7.46 35.33 14.05
C ALA A 232 6.07 35.11 13.41
N ILE A 233 4.96 35.21 14.16
CA ILE A 233 3.63 34.88 13.59
C ILE A 233 3.27 35.81 12.42
N LYS A 234 3.40 37.13 12.61
CA LYS A 234 3.08 38.13 11.58
C LYS A 234 3.98 37.98 10.37
N ILE A 235 5.30 37.94 10.58
CA ILE A 235 6.27 37.87 9.48
C ILE A 235 6.10 36.60 8.65
N ASN A 236 5.87 35.44 9.28
CA ASN A 236 5.62 34.19 8.56
C ASN A 236 4.36 34.27 7.70
N LEU A 237 3.26 34.86 8.22
CA LEU A 237 2.02 35.01 7.44
C LEU A 237 2.16 35.97 6.27
N VAL A 238 2.94 37.03 6.43
CA VAL A 238 3.29 37.97 5.35
C VAL A 238 4.14 37.25 4.31
N GLU A 239 5.23 36.61 4.71
CA GLU A 239 6.15 35.91 3.81
C GLU A 239 5.51 34.72 3.10
N GLN A 240 4.55 34.04 3.72
CA GLN A 240 3.80 32.92 3.12
C GLN A 240 3.15 33.28 1.77
N ILE A 241 2.81 34.55 1.54
CA ILE A 241 2.18 35.00 0.29
C ILE A 241 3.14 34.85 -0.91
N THR A 242 4.44 35.04 -0.71
CA THR A 242 5.46 35.04 -1.77
C THR A 242 6.38 33.82 -1.75
N HIS A 243 6.40 33.06 -0.65
CA HIS A 243 7.29 31.92 -0.48
C HIS A 243 6.61 30.58 -0.72
N SER A 244 7.43 29.59 -1.08
CA SER A 244 7.00 28.22 -1.34
C SER A 244 6.39 27.55 -0.11
N VAL A 245 5.33 26.77 -0.32
CA VAL A 245 4.75 25.89 0.70
C VAL A 245 5.54 24.58 0.76
N LYS A 246 6.30 24.38 1.84
CA LYS A 246 7.16 23.21 2.08
C LYS A 246 6.40 22.02 2.68
N TRP A 247 5.29 21.63 2.05
CA TRP A 247 4.37 20.63 2.61
C TRP A 247 5.02 19.26 2.85
N THR A 248 5.86 18.81 1.91
CA THR A 248 6.62 17.55 2.05
C THR A 248 7.48 17.57 3.30
N GLU A 249 8.18 18.67 3.55
CA GLU A 249 9.03 18.82 4.74
C GLU A 249 8.19 18.93 6.02
N THR A 250 7.06 19.64 6.01
CA THR A 250 6.12 19.72 7.13
C THR A 250 5.64 18.33 7.59
N VAL A 251 5.23 17.48 6.65
CA VAL A 251 4.79 16.12 6.98
C VAL A 251 5.95 15.25 7.47
N ARG A 252 7.12 15.35 6.84
CA ARG A 252 8.33 14.64 7.29
C ARG A 252 8.75 15.07 8.71
N TYR A 253 8.65 16.35 9.04
CA TYR A 253 8.92 16.87 10.38
C TYR A 253 7.94 16.29 11.41
N LEU A 254 6.64 16.29 11.12
CA LEU A 254 5.63 15.67 12.00
C LEU A 254 5.90 14.17 12.21
N MET A 255 6.27 13.45 11.14
CA MET A 255 6.70 12.05 11.24
C MET A 255 7.94 11.91 12.13
N GLY A 256 8.89 12.84 12.04
CA GLY A 256 10.12 12.87 12.83
C GLY A 256 9.88 13.12 14.31
N LYS A 257 8.89 13.94 14.66
CA LYS A 257 8.43 14.15 16.05
C LYS A 257 7.57 13.01 16.61
N GLY A 258 7.40 11.91 15.86
CA GLY A 258 6.67 10.72 16.34
C GLY A 258 5.14 10.85 16.27
N VAL A 259 4.61 11.77 15.45
CA VAL A 259 3.17 11.85 15.19
C VAL A 259 2.72 10.58 14.48
N ALA A 260 1.86 9.80 15.14
CA ALA A 260 1.38 8.51 14.66
C ALA A 260 0.22 8.65 13.67
N GLU A 261 -0.56 9.73 13.81
CA GLU A 261 -1.75 9.97 13.00
C GLU A 261 -1.82 11.45 12.58
N ILE A 262 -1.99 11.69 11.28
CA ILE A 262 -2.15 13.04 10.70
C ILE A 262 -3.53 13.09 10.05
N LEU A 263 -4.47 13.79 10.67
CA LEU A 263 -5.87 13.83 10.30
C LEU A 263 -6.22 15.12 9.57
N GLN A 264 -6.77 15.00 8.36
CA GLN A 264 -7.31 16.15 7.65
C GLN A 264 -8.66 16.57 8.25
N ILE A 265 -8.77 17.84 8.65
CA ILE A 265 -9.99 18.46 9.17
C ILE A 265 -10.47 19.50 8.14
N GLY A 266 -11.55 19.19 7.45
CA GLY A 266 -12.09 20.05 6.37
C GLY A 266 -12.59 19.24 5.17
N PRO A 267 -13.10 19.90 4.12
CA PRO A 267 -13.71 19.24 2.98
C PRO A 267 -12.67 18.55 2.08
N GLY A 268 -13.14 17.58 1.29
CA GLY A 268 -12.31 16.84 0.32
C GLY A 268 -11.33 15.87 0.97
N THR A 269 -10.40 15.33 0.17
CA THR A 269 -9.38 14.35 0.63
C THR A 269 -8.00 14.63 0.06
N VAL A 270 -7.76 15.86 -0.42
CA VAL A 270 -6.53 16.23 -1.12
C VAL A 270 -5.32 16.04 -0.22
N LEU A 271 -5.32 16.61 0.99
CA LEU A 271 -4.18 16.46 1.91
C LEU A 271 -4.01 15.03 2.38
N THR A 272 -5.10 14.29 2.62
CA THR A 272 -5.01 12.85 2.91
C THR A 272 -4.22 12.11 1.82
N GLY A 273 -4.47 12.42 0.55
CA GLY A 273 -3.71 11.86 -0.58
C GLY A 273 -2.23 12.27 -0.60
N LEU A 274 -1.95 13.56 -0.38
CA LEU A 274 -0.58 14.08 -0.31
C LEU A 274 0.21 13.44 0.84
N ILE A 275 -0.37 13.39 2.04
CA ILE A 275 0.24 12.84 3.25
C ILE A 275 0.58 11.37 3.06
N ARG A 276 -0.37 10.55 2.54
CA ARG A 276 -0.11 9.14 2.26
C ARG A 276 1.03 8.94 1.26
N THR A 277 1.14 9.82 0.28
CA THR A 277 2.23 9.78 -0.70
C THR A 277 3.56 10.11 -0.04
N ILE A 278 3.63 11.18 0.77
CA ILE A 278 4.84 11.56 1.50
C ILE A 278 5.25 10.46 2.49
N GLN A 279 4.32 9.91 3.27
CA GLN A 279 4.59 8.82 4.22
C GLN A 279 5.12 7.55 3.55
N ARG A 280 4.77 7.33 2.28
CA ARG A 280 5.26 6.20 1.47
C ARG A 280 6.62 6.48 0.82
N GLU A 281 6.85 7.72 0.39
CA GLU A 281 7.97 8.11 -0.49
C GLU A 281 9.06 8.92 0.25
N SER A 282 8.93 9.15 1.55
CA SER A 282 9.90 9.93 2.32
C SER A 282 10.13 9.38 3.72
N GLU A 283 11.36 9.55 4.18
CA GLU A 283 11.72 9.27 5.56
C GLU A 283 11.32 10.42 6.49
N PRO A 284 11.00 10.13 7.76
CA PRO A 284 10.84 11.14 8.80
C PRO A 284 12.06 12.06 8.86
N LEU A 285 11.83 13.36 9.01
CA LEU A 285 12.89 14.34 9.21
C LEU A 285 13.20 14.42 10.70
N ILE A 286 14.29 13.77 11.13
CA ILE A 286 14.79 13.87 12.49
C ILE A 286 15.61 15.16 12.59
N VAL A 287 15.13 16.09 13.38
CA VAL A 287 15.84 17.34 13.70
C VAL A 287 16.35 17.16 15.12
N ASP A 288 17.67 17.23 15.32
CA ASP A 288 18.28 17.15 16.64
C ASP A 288 17.74 18.30 17.52
N GLU A 289 17.29 17.98 18.73
CA GLU A 289 16.78 18.99 19.68
C GLU A 289 17.86 20.04 20.06
N THR A 290 19.14 19.75 19.80
CA THR A 290 20.26 20.69 19.96
C THR A 290 20.36 21.72 18.84
N GLU A 291 19.85 21.46 17.63
CA GLU A 291 19.72 22.47 16.56
C GLU A 291 18.49 23.37 16.77
N GLU A 292 17.44 22.88 17.43
CA GLU A 292 16.33 23.73 17.90
C GLU A 292 16.82 24.76 18.94
N LEU A 293 17.79 24.39 19.78
CA LEU A 293 18.37 25.22 20.85
C LEU A 293 19.58 26.08 20.44
N ASN A 294 20.27 25.80 19.34
CA ASN A 294 21.44 26.59 18.90
C ASN A 294 21.07 27.89 18.15
N ASN A 295 19.78 28.12 17.89
CA ASN A 295 19.24 29.45 17.62
C ASN A 295 18.77 30.18 18.90
N ASP A 296 18.91 29.57 20.08
CA ASP A 296 18.34 30.01 21.37
C ASP A 296 19.42 30.26 22.44
N ALA A 297 20.56 30.87 22.06
CA ALA A 297 21.43 31.52 23.02
C ALA A 297 20.85 32.89 23.46
N ASP A 298 19.72 32.88 24.18
CA ASP A 298 19.50 33.87 25.25
C ASP A 298 18.52 33.36 26.33
N LYS A 299 19.08 33.17 27.54
CA LYS A 299 18.50 33.26 28.90
C LYS A 299 17.36 32.29 29.35
N THR A 300 17.81 31.20 29.99
CA THR A 300 17.52 30.77 31.39
C THR A 300 16.13 31.00 32.02
N VAL A 301 15.51 29.96 32.61
CA VAL A 301 15.60 29.53 34.05
C VAL A 301 14.57 28.42 34.35
N SER A 302 15.06 27.38 35.02
CA SER A 302 14.44 26.24 35.71
C SER A 302 13.24 26.50 36.64
N VAL A 303 12.35 25.50 36.87
CA VAL A 303 11.96 24.98 38.21
C VAL A 303 11.31 23.57 38.10
N LYS A 304 11.57 22.77 39.15
CA LYS A 304 11.33 21.33 39.40
C LYS A 304 9.94 20.96 39.97
N LYS A 305 9.70 19.64 39.99
CA LYS A 305 8.98 18.75 40.96
C LYS A 305 7.57 18.29 40.53
N ALA A 306 7.02 17.15 40.95
CA ALA A 306 7.45 15.80 41.37
C ALA A 306 6.21 15.12 42.04
N GLY A 307 6.00 13.80 41.87
CA GLY A 307 5.16 12.96 42.74
C GLY A 307 4.20 12.02 41.98
N LYS A 308 4.47 10.71 41.85
CA LYS A 308 4.12 9.57 42.76
C LYS A 308 2.60 9.42 42.99
N GLY A 309 1.93 8.27 42.84
CA GLY A 309 2.33 6.90 42.52
C GLY A 309 1.15 5.90 42.54
N ARG A 310 1.34 4.75 41.87
CA ARG A 310 1.05 3.35 42.31
C ARG A 310 -0.36 2.99 42.85
N LYS A 311 -1.06 2.06 42.17
CA LYS A 311 -1.04 0.59 42.41
C LYS A 311 -2.05 -0.20 41.53
N LYS A 312 -1.65 -1.43 41.22
CA LYS A 312 -2.33 -2.53 40.49
C LYS A 312 -3.51 -3.14 41.25
N LYS A 313 -4.42 -3.82 40.53
CA LYS A 313 -4.74 -5.25 40.76
C LYS A 313 -5.55 -5.89 39.60
N ASN A 314 -5.34 -7.21 39.48
CA ASN A 314 -5.78 -8.17 38.46
C ASN A 314 -7.21 -8.69 38.67
N GLU A 315 -7.80 -9.30 37.62
CA GLU A 315 -8.36 -10.69 37.52
C GLU A 315 -9.27 -10.78 36.25
N ALA A 316 -8.92 -11.59 35.23
CA ALA A 316 -9.27 -13.01 35.00
C ALA A 316 -10.80 -13.26 34.86
N SER A 317 -11.34 -13.35 33.64
CA SER A 317 -11.55 -14.55 32.79
C SER A 317 -12.95 -15.20 32.94
N SER A 318 -13.67 -15.37 31.84
CA SER A 318 -14.57 -16.51 31.60
C SER A 318 -14.83 -16.71 30.10
N VAL A 319 -14.89 -17.99 29.70
CA VAL A 319 -15.01 -18.56 28.36
C VAL A 319 -16.33 -19.33 28.30
N ASP A 320 -16.97 -19.37 27.12
CA ASP A 320 -17.76 -20.48 26.54
C ASP A 320 -18.52 -19.93 25.30
N LYS A 321 -18.77 -20.61 24.18
CA LYS A 321 -18.66 -22.01 23.72
C LYS A 321 -18.76 -22.01 22.17
N VAL A 322 -18.06 -22.92 21.50
CA VAL A 322 -18.19 -23.21 20.05
C VAL A 322 -18.61 -24.67 19.88
N HIS A 323 -19.64 -24.91 19.08
CA HIS A 323 -20.15 -26.25 18.74
C HIS A 323 -19.66 -26.73 17.36
N ASP A 324 -19.32 -28.03 17.34
CA ASP A 324 -19.32 -29.03 16.25
C ASP A 324 -18.73 -28.72 14.85
N VAL A 325 -17.44 -29.06 14.69
CA VAL A 325 -16.71 -29.23 13.41
C VAL A 325 -15.92 -30.57 13.34
N LYS A 326 -16.01 -31.43 14.37
CA LYS A 326 -15.03 -32.52 14.56
C LYS A 326 -15.21 -33.77 13.68
N ASN A 327 -16.38 -34.00 13.08
CA ASN A 327 -16.65 -35.26 12.37
C ASN A 327 -16.39 -35.22 10.85
N GLU A 328 -16.43 -34.06 10.20
CA GLU A 328 -16.10 -33.94 8.76
C GLU A 328 -14.58 -33.93 8.52
N ASN A 329 -13.82 -33.26 9.39
CA ASN A 329 -12.36 -33.14 9.27
C ASN A 329 -11.61 -34.49 9.24
N LYS A 330 -12.06 -35.50 9.98
CA LYS A 330 -11.37 -36.81 10.01
C LYS A 330 -11.43 -37.56 8.67
N LYS A 331 -12.55 -37.44 7.95
CA LYS A 331 -12.75 -38.17 6.70
C LYS A 331 -12.03 -37.49 5.53
N GLU A 332 -11.94 -36.15 5.55
CA GLU A 332 -11.12 -35.39 4.61
C GLU A 332 -9.61 -35.61 4.84
N GLU A 333 -9.17 -35.72 6.10
CA GLU A 333 -7.77 -35.99 6.45
C GLU A 333 -7.27 -37.38 6.00
N GLU A 334 -8.09 -38.44 6.06
CA GLU A 334 -7.70 -39.78 5.58
C GLU A 334 -7.56 -39.83 4.03
N ILE A 335 -8.42 -39.11 3.32
CA ILE A 335 -8.38 -39.04 1.85
C ILE A 335 -7.16 -38.23 1.39
N SER A 336 -6.83 -37.13 2.08
CA SER A 336 -5.68 -36.31 1.73
C SER A 336 -4.34 -37.02 2.00
N GLU A 337 -4.23 -37.80 3.07
CA GLU A 337 -3.03 -38.58 3.39
C GLU A 337 -2.75 -39.66 2.33
N THR A 338 -3.81 -40.36 1.89
CA THR A 338 -3.71 -41.37 0.82
C THR A 338 -3.25 -40.75 -0.52
N VAL A 339 -3.67 -39.52 -0.82
CA VAL A 339 -3.26 -38.80 -2.04
C VAL A 339 -1.77 -38.45 -1.98
N ILE A 340 -1.31 -37.89 -0.86
CA ILE A 340 0.09 -37.48 -0.69
C ILE A 340 1.05 -38.68 -0.76
N GLU A 341 0.71 -39.80 -0.11
CA GLU A 341 1.56 -41.00 -0.12
C GLU A 341 1.68 -41.64 -1.51
N LYS A 342 0.59 -41.65 -2.27
CA LYS A 342 0.60 -42.13 -3.66
C LYS A 342 1.48 -41.26 -4.54
N SER A 343 1.37 -39.93 -4.41
CA SER A 343 2.21 -39.00 -5.16
C SER A 343 3.68 -39.14 -4.79
N GLU A 344 4.02 -39.22 -3.50
CA GLU A 344 5.40 -39.40 -3.04
C GLU A 344 6.04 -40.67 -3.63
N SER A 345 5.26 -41.76 -3.70
CA SER A 345 5.70 -43.01 -4.32
C SER A 345 5.88 -42.88 -5.84
N ALA A 346 5.07 -42.07 -6.51
CA ALA A 346 5.22 -41.77 -7.94
C ALA A 346 6.46 -40.90 -8.21
N VAL A 347 6.71 -39.88 -7.40
CA VAL A 347 7.91 -39.03 -7.45
C VAL A 347 9.17 -39.89 -7.32
N LYS A 348 9.25 -40.78 -6.32
CA LYS A 348 10.41 -41.68 -6.16
C LYS A 348 10.65 -42.57 -7.39
N ARG A 349 9.59 -43.16 -7.96
CA ARG A 349 9.69 -43.94 -9.20
C ARG A 349 10.19 -43.12 -10.38
N MET A 350 9.67 -41.90 -10.57
CA MET A 350 10.13 -41.00 -11.64
C MET A 350 11.62 -40.67 -11.51
N GLU A 351 12.09 -40.45 -10.28
CA GLU A 351 13.51 -40.18 -10.01
C GLU A 351 14.40 -41.41 -10.27
N GLU A 352 13.89 -42.62 -10.02
CA GLU A 352 14.61 -43.87 -10.28
C GLU A 352 14.64 -44.22 -11.77
N GLU A 353 13.49 -44.12 -12.46
CA GLU A 353 13.33 -44.44 -13.89
C GLU A 353 14.11 -43.46 -14.78
N GLU A 354 14.17 -42.17 -14.41
CA GLU A 354 14.86 -41.12 -15.15
C GLU A 354 16.01 -40.49 -14.34
N LYS A 355 16.80 -41.32 -13.66
CA LYS A 355 17.88 -40.91 -12.74
C LYS A 355 18.86 -39.88 -13.31
N GLU A 356 19.24 -40.00 -14.58
CA GLU A 356 20.09 -39.01 -15.26
C GLU A 356 19.45 -37.60 -15.20
N TRP A 357 18.17 -37.51 -15.56
CA TRP A 357 17.47 -36.24 -15.65
C TRP A 357 17.03 -35.71 -14.29
N SER A 358 16.71 -36.57 -13.32
CA SER A 358 16.53 -36.14 -11.92
C SER A 358 17.82 -35.53 -11.35
N THR A 359 18.97 -36.13 -11.64
CA THR A 359 20.27 -35.57 -11.22
C THR A 359 20.55 -34.23 -11.91
N ALA A 360 20.28 -34.12 -13.21
CA ALA A 360 20.44 -32.87 -13.95
C ALA A 360 19.47 -31.77 -13.45
N ALA A 361 18.22 -32.13 -13.13
CA ALA A 361 17.24 -31.22 -12.53
C ALA A 361 17.70 -30.71 -11.16
N ALA A 362 18.26 -31.61 -10.33
CA ALA A 362 18.82 -31.25 -9.03
C ALA A 362 20.06 -30.35 -9.16
N ALA A 363 20.73 -30.30 -10.33
CA ALA A 363 21.83 -29.38 -10.59
C ALA A 363 21.36 -27.97 -10.98
N LEU A 364 20.12 -27.79 -11.42
CA LEU A 364 19.58 -26.47 -11.81
C LEU A 364 19.42 -25.54 -10.59
N GLY A 365 19.57 -24.24 -10.85
CA GLY A 365 19.50 -23.18 -9.84
C GLY A 365 20.70 -23.15 -8.88
N ASN A 366 20.57 -22.38 -7.82
CA ASN A 366 21.66 -22.07 -6.91
C ASN A 366 21.87 -23.19 -5.85
N PRO A 367 23.08 -23.74 -5.69
CA PRO A 367 23.35 -24.79 -4.73
C PRO A 367 23.31 -24.32 -3.27
N GLU A 368 23.66 -23.07 -2.97
CA GLU A 368 23.58 -22.50 -1.62
C GLU A 368 22.13 -22.32 -1.19
N PHE A 369 21.26 -21.85 -2.10
CA PHE A 369 19.81 -21.79 -1.87
C PHE A 369 19.25 -23.16 -1.46
N LYS A 370 19.54 -24.19 -2.24
CA LYS A 370 19.12 -25.57 -1.95
C LYS A 370 19.65 -26.06 -0.61
N LYS A 371 20.93 -25.80 -0.31
CA LYS A 371 21.56 -26.19 0.96
C LYS A 371 20.92 -25.48 2.16
N GLU A 372 20.69 -24.17 2.07
CA GLU A 372 20.17 -23.36 3.18
C GLU A 372 18.73 -23.69 3.55
N TYR A 373 17.90 -24.06 2.56
CA TYR A 373 16.52 -24.49 2.75
C TYR A 373 16.34 -26.01 2.76
N ASN A 374 17.42 -26.80 2.74
CA ASN A 374 17.37 -28.27 2.65
C ASN A 374 16.45 -28.79 1.52
N LEU A 375 16.61 -28.22 0.33
CA LEU A 375 15.87 -28.58 -0.88
C LEU A 375 16.75 -29.45 -1.79
N LYS A 376 16.10 -30.36 -2.53
CA LYS A 376 16.71 -31.09 -3.64
C LYS A 376 16.67 -30.28 -4.93
N TYR A 377 15.58 -29.55 -5.15
CA TYR A 377 15.35 -28.75 -6.35
C TYR A 377 15.17 -27.26 -5.99
N ALA A 378 15.70 -26.36 -6.81
CA ALA A 378 15.56 -24.91 -6.63
C ALA A 378 14.18 -24.42 -7.13
N TYR A 379 13.12 -24.96 -6.52
CA TYR A 379 11.74 -24.83 -6.96
C TYR A 379 10.79 -24.57 -5.78
N ILE A 380 9.91 -23.59 -5.95
CA ILE A 380 8.90 -23.20 -4.96
C ILE A 380 7.50 -23.21 -5.62
N ALA A 381 6.51 -23.80 -4.96
CA ALA A 381 5.10 -23.52 -5.22
C ALA A 381 4.65 -22.34 -4.35
N GLY A 382 4.45 -21.18 -4.98
CA GLY A 382 4.16 -19.91 -4.30
C GLY A 382 2.80 -19.86 -3.62
N GLY A 383 2.65 -18.95 -2.65
CA GLY A 383 1.44 -18.85 -1.84
C GLY A 383 0.25 -18.36 -2.66
N MET A 384 -0.90 -19.01 -2.48
CA MET A 384 -2.16 -18.65 -3.13
C MET A 384 -3.22 -18.33 -2.07
N TYR A 385 -3.86 -17.17 -2.19
CA TYR A 385 -4.78 -16.56 -1.21
C TYR A 385 -5.89 -17.51 -0.74
N LYS A 386 -6.38 -17.33 0.50
CA LYS A 386 -7.50 -18.08 1.11
C LYS A 386 -7.26 -19.59 1.20
N GLY A 387 -6.02 -19.99 1.47
CA GLY A 387 -5.66 -21.40 1.66
C GLY A 387 -5.69 -22.24 0.39
N ILE A 388 -5.86 -21.64 -0.80
CA ILE A 388 -5.80 -22.36 -2.08
C ILE A 388 -4.48 -23.14 -2.18
N SER A 389 -3.37 -22.50 -1.79
CA SER A 389 -2.15 -23.22 -1.48
C SER A 389 -2.31 -23.86 -0.10
N SER A 390 -2.78 -25.10 -0.12
CA SER A 390 -3.27 -25.84 1.04
C SER A 390 -2.14 -26.44 1.86
N LYS A 391 -2.47 -26.88 3.08
CA LYS A 391 -1.56 -27.66 3.92
C LYS A 391 -1.11 -28.96 3.23
N GLU A 392 -1.99 -29.61 2.45
CA GLU A 392 -1.68 -30.82 1.68
C GLU A 392 -0.66 -30.55 0.56
N LEU A 393 -0.86 -29.45 -0.18
CA LEU A 393 0.04 -29.01 -1.24
C LEU A 393 1.43 -28.76 -0.68
N VAL A 394 1.51 -28.07 0.47
CA VAL A 394 2.77 -27.78 1.15
C VAL A 394 3.49 -29.06 1.59
N VAL A 395 2.77 -30.03 2.13
CA VAL A 395 3.35 -31.33 2.53
C VAL A 395 3.87 -32.10 1.31
N GLY A 396 3.10 -32.18 0.21
CA GLY A 396 3.51 -32.85 -1.03
C GLY A 396 4.82 -32.27 -1.57
N MET A 397 4.89 -30.94 -1.68
CA MET A 397 6.10 -30.24 -2.12
C MET A 397 7.30 -30.51 -1.21
N GLY A 398 7.12 -30.43 0.10
CA GLY A 398 8.18 -30.67 1.09
C GLY A 398 8.75 -32.09 1.03
N ARG A 399 7.88 -33.10 0.87
CA ARG A 399 8.29 -34.51 0.73
C ARG A 399 9.08 -34.77 -0.55
N ALA A 400 8.74 -34.09 -1.63
CA ALA A 400 9.45 -34.15 -2.91
C ALA A 400 10.78 -33.37 -2.94
N GLY A 401 11.19 -32.75 -1.82
CA GLY A 401 12.43 -31.97 -1.75
C GLY A 401 12.34 -30.62 -2.46
N MET A 402 11.13 -30.07 -2.56
CA MET A 402 10.82 -28.72 -3.02
C MET A 402 10.20 -27.91 -1.88
N MET A 403 9.93 -26.62 -2.09
CA MET A 403 9.27 -25.80 -1.08
C MET A 403 7.82 -25.50 -1.49
N GLY A 404 6.87 -25.76 -0.59
CA GLY A 404 5.51 -25.22 -0.70
C GLY A 404 5.31 -24.04 0.24
N VAL A 405 4.53 -23.06 -0.19
CA VAL A 405 4.16 -21.88 0.61
C VAL A 405 2.69 -21.94 1.00
N LEU A 406 2.37 -22.04 2.30
CA LEU A 406 0.99 -22.04 2.80
C LEU A 406 0.31 -20.70 2.52
N GLY A 407 -0.88 -20.74 1.94
CA GLY A 407 -1.68 -19.57 1.57
C GLY A 407 -2.43 -18.90 2.72
N ALA A 408 -1.73 -18.35 3.71
CA ALA A 408 -2.36 -17.80 4.92
C ALA A 408 -3.16 -16.48 4.71
N GLY A 409 -2.94 -15.76 3.61
CA GLY A 409 -3.65 -14.52 3.32
C GLY A 409 -5.17 -14.72 3.30
N GLY A 410 -5.90 -13.95 4.12
CA GLY A 410 -7.37 -13.99 4.19
C GLY A 410 -7.97 -15.20 4.92
N VAL A 411 -7.14 -16.10 5.45
CA VAL A 411 -7.55 -17.25 6.28
C VAL A 411 -7.65 -16.81 7.74
N ASP A 412 -8.54 -17.42 8.51
CA ASP A 412 -8.64 -17.15 9.95
C ASP A 412 -7.38 -17.65 10.69
N PHE A 413 -6.93 -16.92 11.72
CA PHE A 413 -5.69 -17.27 12.44
C PHE A 413 -5.75 -18.65 13.10
N SER A 414 -6.93 -19.08 13.56
CA SER A 414 -7.09 -20.41 14.16
C SER A 414 -6.95 -21.52 13.12
N GLU A 415 -7.41 -21.29 11.89
CA GLU A 415 -7.22 -22.21 10.77
C GLU A 415 -5.76 -22.23 10.32
N VAL A 416 -5.09 -21.06 10.21
CA VAL A 416 -3.65 -20.99 9.93
C VAL A 416 -2.83 -21.75 10.99
N GLU A 417 -3.19 -21.62 12.28
CA GLU A 417 -2.54 -22.36 13.36
C GLU A 417 -2.69 -23.88 13.21
N ASN A 418 -3.88 -24.35 12.81
CA ASN A 418 -4.14 -25.77 12.56
C ASN A 418 -3.39 -26.29 11.34
N ASP A 419 -3.33 -25.50 10.27
CA ASP A 419 -2.59 -25.83 9.04
C ASP A 419 -1.09 -25.93 9.31
N ILE A 420 -0.51 -25.02 10.11
CA ILE A 420 0.90 -25.09 10.54
C ILE A 420 1.17 -26.37 11.31
N LYS A 421 0.33 -26.72 12.29
CA LYS A 421 0.47 -27.97 13.06
C LYS A 421 0.38 -29.20 12.16
N TYR A 422 -0.56 -29.21 11.22
CA TYR A 422 -0.71 -30.29 10.27
C TYR A 422 0.57 -30.50 9.44
N ILE A 423 1.14 -29.42 8.91
CA ILE A 423 2.37 -29.45 8.12
C ILE A 423 3.54 -29.98 8.97
N GLN A 424 3.74 -29.42 10.17
CA GLN A 424 4.85 -29.80 11.06
C GLN A 424 4.76 -31.25 11.54
N ASN A 425 3.56 -31.79 11.71
CA ASN A 425 3.38 -33.19 12.11
C ASN A 425 3.70 -34.18 10.96
N ARG A 426 3.69 -33.73 9.70
CA ARG A 426 3.80 -34.60 8.51
C ARG A 426 5.08 -34.38 7.69
N LEU A 427 5.79 -33.29 7.94
CA LEU A 427 7.13 -33.04 7.42
C LEU A 427 8.16 -33.34 8.50
N ALA A 428 9.23 -34.05 8.15
CA ALA A 428 10.38 -34.20 9.03
C ALA A 428 10.95 -32.81 9.38
N ASN A 429 11.56 -32.68 10.57
CA ASN A 429 12.03 -31.40 11.11
C ASN A 429 13.02 -30.63 10.21
N ASP A 430 13.63 -31.31 9.23
CA ASP A 430 14.59 -30.75 8.30
C ASP A 430 13.96 -30.30 6.96
N LYS A 431 12.74 -30.73 6.62
CA LYS A 431 12.09 -30.37 5.36
C LYS A 431 11.55 -28.95 5.41
N ALA A 432 11.89 -28.13 4.42
CA ALA A 432 11.44 -26.75 4.38
C ALA A 432 10.02 -26.60 3.84
N TYR A 433 9.30 -25.70 4.49
CA TYR A 433 8.08 -25.06 3.98
C TYR A 433 8.11 -23.58 4.37
N ALA A 434 7.26 -22.79 3.74
CA ALA A 434 7.06 -21.39 4.10
C ALA A 434 5.58 -21.08 4.34
N VAL A 435 5.33 -19.95 5.02
CA VAL A 435 3.98 -19.39 5.14
C VAL A 435 3.94 -18.03 4.46
N ASN A 436 2.91 -17.78 3.66
CA ASN A 436 2.72 -16.49 3.00
C ASN A 436 2.36 -15.41 4.04
N LEU A 437 3.17 -14.36 4.11
CA LEU A 437 2.90 -13.14 4.85
C LEU A 437 2.44 -12.07 3.85
N LEU A 438 1.13 -11.87 3.77
CA LEU A 438 0.53 -10.89 2.87
C LEU A 438 0.40 -9.54 3.57
N TYR A 439 1.00 -8.50 2.99
CA TYR A 439 0.87 -7.14 3.47
C TYR A 439 -0.58 -6.65 3.40
N ASN A 440 -1.06 -6.03 4.48
CA ASN A 440 -2.38 -5.40 4.52
C ASN A 440 -2.27 -3.97 5.09
N PRO A 441 -2.29 -2.93 4.24
CA PRO A 441 -2.12 -1.55 4.69
C PRO A 441 -3.28 -1.05 5.56
N SER A 442 -4.45 -1.67 5.45
CA SER A 442 -5.65 -1.28 6.21
C SER A 442 -5.70 -1.92 7.60
N ASN A 443 -4.84 -2.91 7.90
CA ASN A 443 -4.86 -3.60 9.19
C ASN A 443 -3.48 -4.17 9.58
N ALA A 444 -2.59 -3.30 10.04
CA ALA A 444 -1.25 -3.69 10.50
C ALA A 444 -1.27 -4.70 11.67
N LYS A 445 -2.33 -4.70 12.49
CA LYS A 445 -2.47 -5.64 13.63
C LYS A 445 -2.60 -7.09 13.16
N ASN A 446 -3.17 -7.33 11.98
CA ASN A 446 -3.27 -8.69 11.46
C ASN A 446 -1.90 -9.26 11.05
N GLU A 447 -1.04 -8.42 10.49
CA GLU A 447 0.34 -8.80 10.16
C GLU A 447 1.14 -9.15 11.42
N GLU A 448 1.01 -8.33 12.47
CA GLU A 448 1.62 -8.58 13.77
C GLU A 448 1.16 -9.90 14.39
N LYS A 449 -0.16 -10.15 14.42
CA LYS A 449 -0.73 -11.40 14.93
C LYS A 449 -0.23 -12.63 14.16
N LEU A 450 -0.12 -12.53 12.84
CA LEU A 450 0.43 -13.62 12.03
C LEU A 450 1.90 -13.86 12.40
N VAL A 451 2.72 -12.82 12.44
CA VAL A 451 4.14 -12.93 12.83
C VAL A 451 4.30 -13.59 14.21
N ASP A 452 3.48 -13.21 15.18
CA ASP A 452 3.51 -13.81 16.52
C ASP A 452 3.15 -15.29 16.51
N LEU A 453 2.14 -15.66 15.71
CA LEU A 453 1.78 -17.06 15.51
C LEU A 453 2.92 -17.85 14.86
N LEU A 454 3.55 -17.29 13.82
CA LEU A 454 4.67 -17.93 13.12
C LEU A 454 5.88 -18.13 14.04
N LEU A 455 6.21 -17.13 14.86
CA LEU A 455 7.28 -17.23 15.86
C LEU A 455 6.94 -18.26 16.95
N LYS A 456 5.69 -18.30 17.43
CA LYS A 456 5.21 -19.28 18.42
C LYS A 456 5.41 -20.72 17.94
N TYR A 457 5.12 -20.99 16.67
CA TYR A 457 5.28 -22.32 16.06
C TYR A 457 6.64 -22.54 15.41
N ASN A 458 7.59 -21.61 15.56
CA ASN A 458 8.94 -21.74 15.00
C ASN A 458 8.93 -21.97 13.47
N VAL A 459 8.01 -21.32 12.75
CA VAL A 459 8.00 -21.33 11.29
C VAL A 459 9.23 -20.60 10.79
N LYS A 460 10.10 -21.31 10.07
CA LYS A 460 11.45 -20.82 9.73
C LYS A 460 11.54 -19.95 8.48
N THR A 461 10.53 -19.99 7.62
CA THR A 461 10.54 -19.26 6.34
C THR A 461 9.19 -18.61 6.09
N VAL A 462 9.21 -17.36 5.61
CA VAL A 462 8.03 -16.69 5.07
C VAL A 462 8.24 -16.24 3.64
N GLU A 463 7.15 -16.31 2.86
CA GLU A 463 7.05 -15.59 1.58
C GLU A 463 6.38 -14.24 1.87
N ALA A 464 7.14 -13.15 1.82
CA ALA A 464 6.62 -11.80 2.02
C ALA A 464 6.09 -11.25 0.68
N SER A 465 4.80 -10.94 0.60
CA SER A 465 4.16 -10.52 -0.66
C SER A 465 3.21 -9.33 -0.47
N GLY A 466 3.03 -8.53 -1.52
CA GLY A 466 2.17 -7.34 -1.52
C GLY A 466 2.73 -6.14 -0.74
N PHE A 467 3.92 -6.25 -0.17
CA PHE A 467 4.55 -5.18 0.62
C PHE A 467 4.84 -3.95 -0.25
N LEU A 468 4.53 -2.78 0.30
CA LEU A 468 4.88 -1.48 -0.28
C LEU A 468 6.09 -0.84 0.41
N SER A 469 6.39 -1.26 1.64
CA SER A 469 7.48 -0.78 2.48
C SER A 469 7.79 -1.79 3.59
N ILE A 470 8.96 -1.70 4.22
CA ILE A 470 9.31 -2.55 5.37
C ILE A 470 8.51 -2.14 6.60
N THR A 471 7.94 -3.13 7.30
CA THR A 471 7.08 -2.93 8.47
C THR A 471 7.76 -3.38 9.77
N PRO A 472 7.28 -2.94 10.96
CA PRO A 472 7.78 -3.47 12.23
C PRO A 472 7.61 -4.98 12.39
N SER A 473 6.51 -5.55 11.90
CA SER A 473 6.22 -6.98 12.07
C SER A 473 7.17 -7.86 11.26
N ILE A 474 7.48 -7.50 10.01
CA ILE A 474 8.44 -8.28 9.22
C ILE A 474 9.88 -8.14 9.76
N VAL A 475 10.24 -6.98 10.30
CA VAL A 475 11.52 -6.78 11.00
C VAL A 475 11.57 -7.62 12.27
N LYS A 476 10.51 -7.64 13.08
CA LYS A 476 10.40 -8.51 14.26
C LYS A 476 10.63 -9.98 13.89
N TYR A 477 9.97 -10.46 12.84
CA TYR A 477 10.15 -11.83 12.35
C TYR A 477 11.62 -12.09 11.96
N ARG A 478 12.22 -11.19 11.17
CA ARG A 478 13.60 -11.31 10.68
C ARG A 478 14.63 -11.35 11.81
N LEU A 479 14.50 -10.47 12.79
CA LEU A 479 15.52 -10.25 13.80
C LEU A 479 15.42 -11.21 14.99
N LYS A 480 14.25 -11.80 15.23
CA LYS A 480 14.08 -12.73 16.33
C LYS A 480 14.90 -14.00 16.16
N GLY A 481 15.74 -14.30 17.14
CA GLY A 481 16.62 -15.47 17.15
C GLY A 481 17.90 -15.30 16.35
N LEU A 482 18.28 -14.07 15.96
CA LEU A 482 19.62 -13.83 15.42
C LEU A 482 20.68 -14.08 16.50
N SER A 483 21.75 -14.76 16.11
CA SER A 483 22.90 -15.03 16.98
C SER A 483 24.19 -15.06 16.16
N LYS A 484 25.34 -15.17 16.81
CA LYS A 484 26.62 -15.45 16.14
C LYS A 484 26.84 -16.95 16.00
N ASN A 485 27.33 -17.39 14.84
CA ASN A 485 27.82 -18.75 14.65
C ASN A 485 29.27 -18.92 15.18
N ASN A 486 29.75 -20.16 15.24
CA ASN A 486 31.09 -20.51 15.74
C ASN A 486 32.24 -19.85 14.96
N SER A 487 31.99 -19.35 13.76
CA SER A 487 32.96 -18.66 12.89
C SER A 487 32.86 -17.14 12.99
N GLY A 488 32.02 -16.60 13.89
CA GLY A 488 31.81 -15.17 14.09
C GLY A 488 30.85 -14.51 13.08
N GLY A 489 30.28 -15.27 12.15
CA GLY A 489 29.25 -14.79 11.21
C GLY A 489 27.85 -14.76 11.83
N VAL A 490 26.90 -14.08 11.18
CA VAL A 490 25.51 -14.03 11.64
C VAL A 490 24.81 -15.36 11.34
N GLN A 491 24.22 -15.98 12.36
CA GLN A 491 23.31 -17.11 12.24
C GLN A 491 21.87 -16.59 12.17
N ILE A 492 21.25 -16.83 11.01
CA ILE A 492 19.89 -16.41 10.73
C ILE A 492 18.91 -17.54 11.09
N SER A 493 18.02 -17.26 12.04
CA SER A 493 17.00 -18.23 12.47
C SER A 493 15.74 -18.20 11.63
N ASN A 494 15.33 -17.02 11.14
CA ASN A 494 14.08 -16.79 10.43
C ASN A 494 14.36 -16.17 9.07
N ARG A 495 13.93 -16.85 8.02
CA ARG A 495 14.25 -16.52 6.63
C ARG A 495 13.09 -15.88 5.90
N ILE A 496 13.41 -14.97 5.00
CA ILE A 496 12.42 -14.21 4.23
C ILE A 496 12.73 -14.33 2.75
N ILE A 497 11.75 -14.83 2.00
CA ILE A 497 11.70 -14.78 0.54
C ILE A 497 10.74 -13.64 0.18
N ALA A 498 11.26 -12.50 -0.25
CA ALA A 498 10.44 -11.35 -0.63
C ALA A 498 10.02 -11.44 -2.10
N LYS A 499 8.71 -11.52 -2.35
CA LYS A 499 8.14 -11.56 -3.69
C LYS A 499 7.63 -10.19 -4.10
N ALA A 500 8.27 -9.61 -5.12
CA ALA A 500 8.00 -8.24 -5.57
C ALA A 500 8.39 -8.05 -7.03
N SER A 501 7.82 -7.02 -7.66
CA SER A 501 8.07 -6.65 -9.06
C SER A 501 8.78 -5.30 -9.22
N ARG A 502 8.67 -4.40 -8.22
CA ARG A 502 9.16 -3.01 -8.30
C ARG A 502 10.56 -2.86 -7.70
N PRO A 503 11.53 -2.23 -8.40
CA PRO A 503 12.90 -2.05 -7.91
C PRO A 503 13.01 -1.39 -6.54
N GLU A 504 12.21 -0.37 -6.26
CA GLU A 504 12.24 0.38 -5.00
C GLU A 504 11.79 -0.46 -3.79
N VAL A 505 10.83 -1.36 -3.99
CA VAL A 505 10.40 -2.31 -2.93
C VAL A 505 11.48 -3.36 -2.72
N ILE A 506 12.06 -3.86 -3.82
CA ILE A 506 13.14 -4.85 -3.77
C ILE A 506 14.39 -4.27 -3.11
N GLU A 507 14.77 -3.04 -3.38
CA GLU A 507 15.88 -2.34 -2.71
C GLU A 507 15.66 -2.28 -1.19
N ALA A 508 14.43 -2.01 -0.74
CA ALA A 508 14.11 -1.99 0.67
C ALA A 508 14.28 -3.36 1.35
N PHE A 509 13.97 -4.46 0.65
CA PHE A 509 14.20 -5.83 1.14
C PHE A 509 15.66 -6.27 1.07
N LEU A 510 16.42 -5.75 0.10
CA LEU A 510 17.85 -5.98 -0.05
C LEU A 510 18.69 -5.17 0.94
N SER A 511 18.12 -4.13 1.54
CA SER A 511 18.78 -3.28 2.54
C SER A 511 18.64 -3.85 3.96
N PRO A 512 19.46 -3.39 4.93
CA PRO A 512 19.29 -3.77 6.34
C PRO A 512 17.96 -3.25 6.91
N ALA A 513 17.59 -3.76 8.08
CA ALA A 513 16.42 -3.25 8.78
C ALA A 513 16.54 -1.75 9.07
N PRO A 514 15.51 -0.93 8.77
CA PRO A 514 15.55 0.50 9.07
C PRO A 514 15.82 0.74 10.55
N GLU A 515 16.85 1.54 10.87
CA GLU A 515 17.32 1.75 12.23
C GLU A 515 16.21 2.23 13.18
N ARG A 516 15.31 3.09 12.68
CA ARG A 516 14.13 3.55 13.44
C ARG A 516 13.25 2.40 13.92
N ILE A 517 13.04 1.39 13.07
CA ILE A 517 12.22 0.22 13.42
C ILE A 517 12.99 -0.65 14.43
N VAL A 518 14.29 -0.88 14.21
CA VAL A 518 15.14 -1.65 15.11
C VAL A 518 15.18 -1.02 16.50
N LYS A 519 15.40 0.30 16.58
CA LYS A 519 15.42 1.07 17.84
C LYS A 519 14.09 0.95 18.58
N LYS A 520 12.97 1.12 17.87
CA LYS A 520 11.64 0.96 18.46
C LYS A 520 11.43 -0.44 19.05
N LEU A 521 11.77 -1.49 18.29
CA LEU A 521 11.64 -2.87 18.76
C LEU A 521 12.57 -3.16 19.95
N LEU A 522 13.75 -2.54 20.01
CA LEU A 522 14.67 -2.66 21.13
C LEU A 522 14.12 -1.97 22.38
N GLU A 523 13.60 -0.74 22.26
CA GLU A 523 12.97 0.01 23.35
C GLU A 523 11.74 -0.72 23.93
N GLU A 524 10.96 -1.37 23.06
CA GLU A 524 9.81 -2.18 23.44
C GLU A 524 10.20 -3.57 24.00
N ASN A 525 11.50 -3.88 24.11
CA ASN A 525 12.05 -5.19 24.50
C ASN A 525 11.56 -6.34 23.61
N VAL A 526 11.16 -6.03 22.38
CA VAL A 526 10.77 -7.01 21.37
C VAL A 526 11.99 -7.67 20.75
N ILE A 527 13.16 -7.04 20.72
CA ILE A 527 14.44 -7.66 20.31
C ILE A 527 15.53 -7.38 21.34
N THR A 528 16.59 -8.18 21.35
CA THR A 528 17.77 -7.98 22.20
C THR A 528 18.77 -7.01 21.56
N THR A 529 19.69 -6.46 22.35
CA THR A 529 20.80 -5.65 21.84
C THR A 529 21.68 -6.42 20.84
N GLU A 530 21.88 -7.73 21.06
CA GLU A 530 22.63 -8.57 20.14
C GLU A 530 21.89 -8.73 18.79
N GLU A 531 20.58 -9.01 18.82
CA GLU A 531 19.76 -9.10 17.61
C GLU A 531 19.77 -7.78 16.83
N ALA A 532 19.69 -6.64 17.53
CA ALA A 532 19.75 -5.31 16.93
C ALA A 532 21.11 -5.03 16.28
N GLU A 533 22.22 -5.41 16.91
CA GLU A 533 23.56 -5.18 16.35
C GLU A 533 23.84 -6.09 15.14
N LEU A 534 23.43 -7.35 15.21
CA LEU A 534 23.58 -8.30 14.10
C LEU A 534 22.73 -7.88 12.89
N SER A 535 21.60 -7.20 13.11
CA SER A 535 20.68 -6.74 12.05
C SER A 535 21.34 -5.84 11.00
N LYS A 536 22.35 -5.05 11.38
CA LYS A 536 23.05 -4.10 10.50
C LYS A 536 23.81 -4.79 9.38
N ASN A 537 24.19 -6.05 9.58
CA ASN A 537 25.07 -6.81 8.71
C ASN A 537 24.33 -7.83 7.84
N ILE A 538 23.00 -7.80 7.84
CA ILE A 538 22.17 -8.68 7.02
C ILE A 538 21.09 -7.87 6.28
N PRO A 539 20.65 -8.33 5.10
CA PRO A 539 19.46 -7.81 4.44
C PRO A 539 18.19 -8.26 5.18
N ILE A 540 17.08 -7.54 4.97
CA ILE A 540 15.76 -8.00 5.43
C ILE A 540 15.41 -9.35 4.80
N ALA A 541 15.60 -9.50 3.49
CA ALA A 541 15.31 -10.74 2.77
C ALA A 541 16.58 -11.54 2.44
N ASP A 542 16.54 -12.85 2.63
CA ASP A 542 17.61 -13.77 2.18
C ASP A 542 17.54 -14.00 0.67
N ASP A 543 16.33 -13.88 0.12
CA ASP A 543 16.01 -14.18 -1.25
C ASP A 543 14.97 -13.19 -1.77
N ILE A 544 15.15 -12.75 -3.02
CA ILE A 544 14.15 -11.98 -3.76
C ILE A 544 13.55 -12.88 -4.83
N CYS A 545 12.24 -13.00 -4.86
CA CYS A 545 11.51 -13.57 -5.97
C CYS A 545 10.99 -12.43 -6.85
N VAL A 546 11.60 -12.25 -8.02
CA VAL A 546 11.17 -11.23 -8.99
C VAL A 546 9.92 -11.74 -9.70
N GLU A 547 8.81 -11.05 -9.48
CA GLU A 547 7.50 -11.42 -10.02
C GLU A 547 7.22 -10.62 -11.30
N GLY A 548 7.16 -11.33 -12.43
CA GLY A 548 6.58 -10.80 -13.67
C GLY A 548 5.05 -10.93 -13.68
N ASP A 549 4.45 -10.96 -14.87
CA ASP A 549 3.00 -11.09 -15.02
C ASP A 549 2.49 -12.41 -14.44
N SER A 550 1.61 -12.30 -13.44
CA SER A 550 1.20 -13.41 -12.59
C SER A 550 -0.31 -13.42 -12.38
N ALA A 551 -0.82 -14.52 -11.79
CA ALA A 551 -2.20 -14.63 -11.35
C ALA A 551 -2.41 -13.82 -10.05
N GLY A 552 -3.62 -13.29 -9.85
CA GLY A 552 -3.85 -12.41 -8.71
C GLY A 552 -3.19 -11.06 -8.96
N HIS A 553 -2.71 -10.39 -7.91
CA HIS A 553 -2.12 -9.06 -8.03
C HIS A 553 -0.92 -9.04 -8.95
N THR A 554 -0.94 -8.13 -9.92
CA THR A 554 0.17 -7.94 -10.84
C THR A 554 0.17 -6.54 -11.41
N ASP A 555 1.36 -6.02 -11.69
CA ASP A 555 1.59 -4.78 -12.43
C ASP A 555 1.80 -5.03 -13.93
N GLY A 556 1.71 -6.29 -14.39
CA GLY A 556 1.95 -6.68 -15.77
C GLY A 556 3.43 -6.59 -16.17
N SER A 557 4.35 -6.64 -15.21
CA SER A 557 5.79 -6.60 -15.47
C SER A 557 6.24 -7.81 -16.31
N VAL A 558 7.24 -7.59 -17.15
CA VAL A 558 7.77 -8.62 -18.04
C VAL A 558 9.03 -9.20 -17.42
N LEU A 559 8.97 -10.47 -16.99
CA LEU A 559 10.02 -11.12 -16.19
C LEU A 559 11.42 -10.97 -16.81
N TYR A 560 11.53 -11.16 -18.13
CA TYR A 560 12.84 -11.12 -18.81
C TYR A 560 13.45 -9.72 -18.88
N THR A 561 12.65 -8.66 -18.73
CA THR A 561 13.10 -7.27 -18.71
C THR A 561 13.55 -6.87 -17.31
N ILE A 562 12.82 -7.28 -16.28
CA ILE A 562 13.07 -6.86 -14.90
C ILE A 562 14.19 -7.67 -14.22
N MET A 563 14.36 -8.94 -14.59
CA MET A 563 15.35 -9.83 -13.95
C MET A 563 16.79 -9.28 -14.01
N PRO A 564 17.32 -8.82 -15.16
CA PRO A 564 18.69 -8.30 -15.22
C PRO A 564 18.87 -7.02 -14.39
N VAL A 565 17.84 -6.17 -14.32
CA VAL A 565 17.84 -4.93 -13.53
C VAL A 565 17.97 -5.25 -12.05
N ILE A 566 17.16 -6.18 -11.54
CA ILE A 566 17.19 -6.56 -10.12
C ILE A 566 18.49 -7.28 -9.76
N ARG A 567 19.05 -8.10 -10.65
CA ARG A 567 20.35 -8.72 -10.41
C ARG A 567 21.45 -7.67 -10.22
N LYS A 568 21.47 -6.64 -11.07
CA LYS A 568 22.42 -5.52 -10.94
C LYS A 568 22.21 -4.76 -9.62
N LEU A 569 20.95 -4.44 -9.28
CA LEU A 569 20.60 -3.80 -8.01
C LEU A 569 21.08 -4.61 -6.80
N ARG A 570 20.91 -5.94 -6.81
CA ARG A 570 21.42 -6.85 -5.77
C ARG A 570 22.94 -6.74 -5.62
N ASP A 571 23.66 -6.75 -6.73
CA ASP A 571 25.13 -6.66 -6.72
C ASP A 571 25.60 -5.30 -6.19
N GLU A 572 24.92 -4.21 -6.57
CA GLU A 572 25.17 -2.85 -6.07
C GLU A 572 24.93 -2.74 -4.56
N ILE A 573 23.80 -3.26 -4.06
CA ILE A 573 23.45 -3.22 -2.64
C ILE A 573 24.38 -4.11 -1.82
N LYS A 574 24.74 -5.30 -2.32
CA LYS A 574 25.74 -6.16 -1.68
C LYS A 574 27.07 -5.41 -1.49
N LYS A 575 27.51 -4.67 -2.51
CA LYS A 575 28.73 -3.84 -2.43
C LYS A 575 28.56 -2.68 -1.45
N ARG A 576 27.39 -2.03 -1.44
CA ARG A 576 27.07 -0.90 -0.56
C ARG A 576 27.15 -1.27 0.93
N TYR A 577 26.59 -2.41 1.31
CA TYR A 577 26.53 -2.84 2.72
C TYR A 577 27.57 -3.90 3.12
N GLY A 578 28.37 -4.40 2.16
CA GLY A 578 29.45 -5.34 2.45
C GLY A 578 28.98 -6.72 2.95
N TYR A 579 27.78 -7.17 2.54
CA TYR A 579 27.25 -8.46 3.00
C TYR A 579 28.17 -9.63 2.61
N SER A 580 28.42 -10.52 3.56
CA SER A 580 29.18 -11.75 3.33
C SER A 580 28.42 -12.70 2.40
N GLN A 581 27.13 -12.90 2.65
CA GLN A 581 26.26 -13.73 1.83
C GLN A 581 25.68 -12.96 0.64
N ARG A 582 25.52 -13.65 -0.50
CA ARG A 582 24.82 -13.13 -1.69
C ARG A 582 23.33 -13.41 -1.51
N VAL A 583 22.48 -12.36 -1.50
CA VAL A 583 21.02 -12.54 -1.62
C VAL A 583 20.71 -13.18 -2.96
N ARG A 584 19.94 -14.26 -3.01
CA ARG A 584 19.65 -14.94 -4.29
C ARG A 584 18.43 -14.31 -4.96
N ILE A 585 18.39 -14.36 -6.29
CA ILE A 585 17.33 -13.78 -7.10
C ILE A 585 16.60 -14.90 -7.84
N GLY A 586 15.36 -15.20 -7.49
CA GLY A 586 14.49 -16.13 -8.21
C GLY A 586 13.52 -15.43 -9.16
N GLY A 587 12.83 -16.23 -9.97
CA GLY A 587 11.82 -15.73 -10.92
C GLY A 587 10.45 -16.37 -10.75
N ALA A 588 9.41 -15.55 -10.90
CA ALA A 588 8.00 -15.92 -10.94
C ALA A 588 7.25 -15.17 -12.05
N GLY A 589 6.04 -15.61 -12.37
CA GLY A 589 5.19 -15.00 -13.39
C GLY A 589 5.48 -15.54 -14.79
N GLY A 590 4.45 -16.04 -15.48
CA GLY A 590 4.58 -16.67 -16.80
C GLY A 590 5.25 -18.05 -16.84
N LEU A 591 5.59 -18.66 -15.70
CA LEU A 591 6.32 -19.92 -15.63
C LEU A 591 5.39 -21.13 -15.52
N GLY A 592 5.18 -21.82 -16.64
CA GLY A 592 4.34 -23.03 -16.72
C GLY A 592 4.85 -24.11 -17.68
N THR A 593 5.98 -23.92 -18.33
CA THR A 593 6.57 -24.88 -19.27
C THR A 593 8.09 -24.97 -19.08
N PRO A 594 8.73 -26.05 -19.58
CA PRO A 594 10.19 -26.18 -19.54
C PRO A 594 10.94 -25.02 -20.20
N GLU A 595 10.43 -24.47 -21.29
CA GLU A 595 11.03 -23.35 -22.02
C GLU A 595 10.98 -22.06 -21.20
N GLY A 596 9.84 -21.78 -20.55
CA GLY A 596 9.70 -20.62 -19.68
C GLY A 596 10.66 -20.67 -18.48
N MET A 597 10.82 -21.85 -17.87
CA MET A 597 11.77 -22.05 -16.78
C MET A 597 13.22 -21.97 -17.24
N ALA A 598 13.55 -22.56 -18.39
CA ALA A 598 14.86 -22.45 -19.01
C ALA A 598 15.24 -20.98 -19.27
N MET A 599 14.29 -20.18 -19.79
CA MET A 599 14.48 -18.74 -19.99
C MET A 599 14.83 -18.03 -18.69
N ALA A 600 14.06 -18.25 -17.61
CA ALA A 600 14.33 -17.62 -16.32
C ALA A 600 15.72 -18.01 -15.76
N LEU A 601 16.09 -19.29 -15.86
CA LEU A 601 17.42 -19.78 -15.44
C LEU A 601 18.56 -19.18 -16.28
N ILE A 602 18.39 -19.07 -17.60
CA ILE A 602 19.37 -18.42 -18.50
C ILE A 602 19.56 -16.95 -18.13
N LEU A 603 18.50 -16.25 -17.74
CA LEU A 603 18.57 -14.87 -17.23
C LEU A 603 19.17 -14.77 -15.82
N GLY A 604 19.58 -15.89 -15.22
CA GLY A 604 20.28 -15.96 -13.96
C GLY A 604 19.38 -16.06 -12.74
N ALA A 605 18.17 -16.62 -12.88
CA ALA A 605 17.36 -17.00 -11.73
C ALA A 605 18.08 -18.09 -10.92
N ASP A 606 18.28 -17.84 -9.63
CA ASP A 606 18.84 -18.76 -8.66
C ASP A 606 17.80 -19.84 -8.24
N PHE A 607 16.51 -19.55 -8.36
CA PHE A 607 15.39 -20.48 -8.12
C PHE A 607 14.14 -20.06 -8.90
N ILE A 608 13.17 -20.96 -9.01
CA ILE A 608 11.92 -20.76 -9.75
C ILE A 608 10.72 -20.84 -8.81
N VAL A 609 9.71 -19.98 -9.05
CA VAL A 609 8.44 -20.01 -8.33
C VAL A 609 7.27 -20.13 -9.31
N THR A 610 6.37 -21.07 -9.06
CA THR A 610 5.15 -21.28 -9.84
C THR A 610 3.89 -21.01 -9.02
N GLY A 611 2.79 -20.68 -9.69
CA GLY A 611 1.50 -20.35 -9.05
C GLY A 611 0.32 -20.93 -9.81
N SER A 612 -0.03 -20.37 -10.98
CA SER A 612 -1.25 -20.73 -11.72
C SER A 612 -1.40 -22.22 -12.03
N ILE A 613 -0.29 -22.92 -12.32
CA ILE A 613 -0.31 -24.37 -12.58
C ILE A 613 -0.68 -25.17 -11.33
N ASN A 614 -0.26 -24.70 -10.15
CA ASN A 614 -0.45 -25.38 -8.88
C ASN A 614 -1.91 -25.29 -8.40
N GLN A 615 -2.68 -24.29 -8.87
CA GLN A 615 -4.11 -24.21 -8.56
C GLN A 615 -4.93 -25.33 -9.25
N CYS A 616 -4.42 -25.86 -10.37
CA CYS A 616 -5.07 -26.92 -11.14
C CYS A 616 -4.47 -28.29 -10.79
N THR A 617 -4.35 -28.59 -9.49
CA THR A 617 -3.88 -29.89 -8.99
C THR A 617 -4.86 -30.48 -7.98
N VAL A 618 -4.67 -31.75 -7.65
CA VAL A 618 -5.52 -32.44 -6.67
C VAL A 618 -5.44 -31.77 -5.30
N GLU A 619 -4.25 -31.33 -4.89
CA GLU A 619 -3.98 -30.81 -3.53
C GLU A 619 -4.54 -29.40 -3.29
N ALA A 620 -4.70 -28.58 -4.33
CA ALA A 620 -5.13 -27.19 -4.17
C ALA A 620 -6.55 -27.09 -3.58
N ARG A 621 -6.74 -26.23 -2.56
CA ARG A 621 -8.05 -26.02 -1.89
C ARG A 621 -8.92 -25.05 -2.68
N THR A 622 -9.45 -25.52 -3.80
CA THR A 622 -10.47 -24.85 -4.60
C THR A 622 -11.43 -25.89 -5.16
N SER A 623 -12.61 -25.48 -5.61
CA SER A 623 -13.64 -26.43 -6.05
C SER A 623 -13.23 -27.22 -7.29
N ASP A 624 -13.73 -28.45 -7.40
CA ASP A 624 -13.55 -29.30 -8.58
C ASP A 624 -14.07 -28.61 -9.86
N ILE A 625 -15.13 -27.80 -9.75
CA ILE A 625 -15.67 -26.99 -10.86
C ILE A 625 -14.61 -26.01 -11.36
N VAL A 626 -13.90 -25.32 -10.45
CA VAL A 626 -12.80 -24.42 -10.80
C VAL A 626 -11.68 -25.20 -11.49
N LYS A 627 -11.27 -26.35 -10.94
CA LYS A 627 -10.21 -27.19 -11.53
C LYS A 627 -10.60 -27.71 -12.92
N ASP A 628 -11.87 -28.07 -13.12
CA ASP A 628 -12.43 -28.48 -14.41
C ASP A 628 -12.44 -27.36 -15.46
N MET A 629 -12.59 -26.10 -15.03
CA MET A 629 -12.44 -24.95 -15.91
C MET A 629 -10.97 -24.69 -16.23
N LEU A 630 -10.12 -24.68 -15.21
CA LEU A 630 -8.68 -24.42 -15.29
C LEU A 630 -7.94 -25.39 -16.23
N GLN A 631 -8.30 -26.68 -16.26
CA GLN A 631 -7.66 -27.64 -17.16
C GLN A 631 -7.93 -27.37 -18.65
N LYS A 632 -8.97 -26.58 -18.99
CA LYS A 632 -9.45 -26.34 -20.37
C LYS A 632 -9.02 -24.99 -20.95
N ILE A 633 -8.27 -24.21 -20.19
CA ILE A 633 -7.88 -22.84 -20.58
C ILE A 633 -6.66 -22.88 -21.50
N ASN A 634 -6.54 -21.89 -22.36
CA ASN A 634 -5.40 -21.63 -23.21
C ASN A 634 -4.75 -20.27 -22.86
N VAL A 635 -3.64 -19.92 -23.51
CA VAL A 635 -2.81 -18.75 -23.18
C VAL A 635 -3.59 -17.43 -23.19
N TYR A 636 -4.54 -17.26 -24.12
CA TYR A 636 -5.35 -16.03 -24.26
C TYR A 636 -6.68 -16.05 -23.48
N ASP A 637 -6.88 -17.05 -22.64
CA ASP A 637 -8.13 -17.22 -21.88
C ASP A 637 -8.14 -16.46 -20.55
N THR A 638 -7.16 -15.58 -20.29
CA THR A 638 -7.10 -14.72 -19.11
C THR A 638 -7.41 -13.26 -19.43
N ALA A 639 -7.68 -12.46 -18.40
CA ALA A 639 -7.87 -11.01 -18.50
C ALA A 639 -7.48 -10.32 -17.19
N TYR A 640 -7.26 -9.01 -17.26
CA TYR A 640 -7.16 -8.18 -16.06
C TYR A 640 -8.54 -7.74 -15.58
N ALA A 641 -8.72 -7.75 -14.26
CA ALA A 641 -9.88 -7.22 -13.57
C ALA A 641 -9.44 -6.36 -12.37
N PRO A 642 -10.28 -5.46 -11.86
CA PRO A 642 -9.99 -4.72 -10.63
C PRO A 642 -9.76 -5.66 -9.44
N ALA A 643 -8.74 -5.35 -8.64
CA ALA A 643 -8.51 -5.99 -7.36
C ALA A 643 -9.57 -5.57 -6.34
N THR A 644 -9.89 -6.45 -5.39
CA THR A 644 -10.86 -6.15 -4.33
C THR A 644 -10.26 -5.17 -3.31
N ASP A 645 -9.05 -5.48 -2.86
CA ASP A 645 -8.18 -4.56 -2.14
C ASP A 645 -7.61 -3.52 -3.10
N MET A 646 -7.49 -2.28 -2.61
CA MET A 646 -7.09 -1.13 -3.42
C MET A 646 -7.96 -0.90 -4.69
N PHE A 647 -9.20 -1.39 -4.71
CA PHE A 647 -10.16 -1.19 -5.80
C PHE A 647 -10.24 0.28 -6.25
N GLU A 648 -10.36 1.21 -5.30
CA GLU A 648 -10.47 2.64 -5.56
C GLU A 648 -9.21 3.23 -6.22
N MET A 649 -8.06 2.59 -6.02
CA MET A 649 -6.77 2.99 -6.60
C MET A 649 -6.54 2.39 -8.00
N GLY A 650 -7.45 1.53 -8.47
CA GLY A 650 -7.35 0.88 -9.77
C GLY A 650 -6.30 -0.23 -9.83
N ALA A 651 -5.95 -0.82 -8.69
CA ALA A 651 -5.14 -2.04 -8.65
C ALA A 651 -5.82 -3.15 -9.47
N LYS A 652 -5.02 -4.00 -10.10
CA LYS A 652 -5.50 -5.05 -10.99
C LYS A 652 -5.04 -6.42 -10.53
N VAL A 653 -5.87 -7.40 -10.84
CA VAL A 653 -5.56 -8.81 -10.74
C VAL A 653 -5.73 -9.49 -12.10
N GLN A 654 -4.93 -10.51 -12.38
CA GLN A 654 -5.14 -11.37 -13.54
C GLN A 654 -6.03 -12.58 -13.18
N VAL A 655 -7.05 -12.80 -13.99
CA VAL A 655 -8.13 -13.77 -13.75
C VAL A 655 -8.51 -14.54 -15.01
N LEU A 656 -9.17 -15.69 -14.82
CA LEU A 656 -9.77 -16.45 -15.91
C LEU A 656 -10.89 -15.65 -16.59
N LYS A 657 -10.89 -15.64 -17.93
CA LYS A 657 -11.91 -15.03 -18.78
C LYS A 657 -12.81 -16.05 -19.46
N LYS A 658 -12.28 -17.17 -19.94
CA LYS A 658 -13.05 -18.13 -20.72
C LYS A 658 -14.20 -18.73 -19.91
N GLY A 659 -15.41 -18.62 -20.47
CA GLY A 659 -16.63 -19.15 -19.86
C GLY A 659 -17.15 -18.37 -18.66
N LEU A 660 -16.61 -17.18 -18.38
CA LEU A 660 -16.96 -16.36 -17.22
C LEU A 660 -17.36 -14.94 -17.64
N PHE A 661 -18.35 -14.38 -16.94
CA PHE A 661 -18.70 -12.96 -17.05
C PHE A 661 -17.92 -12.09 -16.06
N PHE A 662 -17.31 -12.69 -15.03
CA PHE A 662 -16.62 -11.98 -13.95
C PHE A 662 -15.70 -10.85 -14.45
N PRO A 663 -14.73 -11.05 -15.37
CA PRO A 663 -13.80 -9.97 -15.70
C PRO A 663 -14.50 -8.79 -16.36
N ALA A 664 -15.47 -9.03 -17.23
CA ALA A 664 -16.25 -7.97 -17.88
C ALA A 664 -17.11 -7.22 -16.85
N ARG A 665 -17.79 -7.96 -15.95
CA ARG A 665 -18.61 -7.41 -14.89
C ARG A 665 -17.78 -6.58 -13.90
N ALA A 666 -16.67 -7.11 -13.42
CA ALA A 666 -15.76 -6.42 -12.49
C ALA A 666 -15.21 -5.12 -13.08
N ASN A 667 -14.75 -5.14 -14.34
CA ASN A 667 -14.31 -3.92 -15.03
C ASN A 667 -15.46 -2.91 -15.19
N LYS A 668 -16.68 -3.37 -15.50
CA LYS A 668 -17.84 -2.49 -15.58
C LYS A 668 -18.14 -1.80 -14.24
N LEU A 669 -18.05 -2.53 -13.12
CA LEU A 669 -18.22 -1.93 -11.78
C LEU A 669 -17.18 -0.84 -11.53
N PHE A 670 -15.92 -1.05 -11.92
CA PHE A 670 -14.88 -0.04 -11.77
C PHE A 670 -15.07 1.17 -12.68
N GLU A 671 -15.52 0.99 -13.92
CA GLU A 671 -15.92 2.10 -14.80
C GLU A 671 -17.03 2.94 -14.18
N LEU A 672 -18.08 2.29 -13.65
CA LEU A 672 -19.18 2.97 -12.97
C LEU A 672 -18.68 3.73 -11.73
N TYR A 673 -17.76 3.14 -10.97
CA TYR A 673 -17.14 3.80 -9.81
C TYR A 673 -16.35 5.06 -10.20
N LYS A 674 -15.65 5.03 -11.33
CA LYS A 674 -14.93 6.19 -11.84
C LYS A 674 -15.86 7.28 -12.36
N GLN A 675 -16.95 6.88 -13.00
CA GLN A 675 -17.88 7.80 -13.66
C GLN A 675 -18.84 8.49 -12.70
N TYR A 676 -19.32 7.79 -11.68
CA TYR A 676 -20.38 8.26 -10.79
C TYR A 676 -19.91 8.44 -9.35
N ASN A 677 -20.56 9.32 -8.59
CA ASN A 677 -20.27 9.54 -7.17
C ASN A 677 -21.26 8.84 -6.23
N SER A 678 -22.34 8.27 -6.76
CA SER A 678 -23.33 7.56 -5.98
C SER A 678 -24.11 6.57 -6.84
N PHE A 679 -24.77 5.59 -6.20
CA PHE A 679 -25.73 4.75 -6.90
C PHE A 679 -26.83 5.58 -7.56
N ASN A 680 -27.27 6.70 -6.96
CA ASN A 680 -28.39 7.49 -7.45
C ASN A 680 -28.14 8.10 -8.85
N GLU A 681 -26.89 8.41 -9.19
CA GLU A 681 -26.52 8.97 -10.50
C GLU A 681 -26.51 7.93 -11.64
N ILE A 682 -26.51 6.63 -11.32
CA ILE A 682 -26.54 5.56 -12.31
C ILE A 682 -27.94 5.47 -12.93
N ASP A 683 -28.02 5.32 -14.25
CA ASP A 683 -29.28 5.20 -14.97
C ASP A 683 -30.08 3.96 -14.51
N SER A 684 -31.42 4.04 -14.61
CA SER A 684 -32.33 3.00 -14.09
C SER A 684 -32.09 1.63 -14.73
N LYS A 685 -31.76 1.58 -16.02
CA LYS A 685 -31.48 0.33 -16.74
C LYS A 685 -30.23 -0.34 -16.19
N THR A 686 -29.14 0.42 -15.99
CA THR A 686 -27.91 -0.11 -15.40
C THR A 686 -28.12 -0.53 -13.95
N LYS A 687 -28.87 0.23 -13.14
CA LYS A 687 -29.23 -0.18 -11.76
C LYS A 687 -29.99 -1.51 -11.71
N ALA A 688 -30.98 -1.68 -12.59
CA ALA A 688 -31.72 -2.94 -12.70
C ALA A 688 -30.79 -4.10 -13.07
N GLN A 689 -29.92 -3.89 -14.07
CA GLN A 689 -28.93 -4.88 -14.48
C GLN A 689 -27.97 -5.29 -13.34
N LEU A 690 -27.49 -4.32 -12.55
CA LEU A 690 -26.62 -4.59 -11.41
C LEU A 690 -27.32 -5.46 -10.36
N GLN A 691 -28.54 -5.11 -9.98
CA GLN A 691 -29.30 -5.85 -8.96
C GLN A 691 -29.67 -7.26 -9.44
N GLU A 692 -30.15 -7.41 -10.68
CA GLU A 692 -30.61 -8.69 -11.22
C GLU A 692 -29.46 -9.62 -11.61
N LYS A 693 -28.42 -9.08 -12.27
CA LYS A 693 -27.40 -9.90 -12.94
C LYS A 693 -26.06 -9.97 -12.21
N TYR A 694 -25.74 -9.01 -11.34
CA TYR A 694 -24.43 -8.95 -10.66
C TYR A 694 -24.59 -9.34 -9.19
N PHE A 695 -25.42 -8.60 -8.47
CA PHE A 695 -25.64 -8.82 -7.04
C PHE A 695 -26.69 -9.89 -6.76
N LYS A 696 -27.57 -10.17 -7.73
CA LYS A 696 -28.75 -11.05 -7.61
C LYS A 696 -29.63 -10.70 -6.40
N ARG A 697 -29.64 -9.42 -6.03
CA ARG A 697 -30.25 -8.85 -4.83
C ARG A 697 -30.52 -7.38 -5.06
N SER A 698 -31.52 -6.85 -4.37
CA SER A 698 -31.71 -5.41 -4.30
C SER A 698 -30.53 -4.72 -3.59
N PHE A 699 -30.33 -3.43 -3.85
CA PHE A 699 -29.29 -2.68 -3.12
C PHE A 699 -29.55 -2.65 -1.61
N ASP A 700 -30.80 -2.59 -1.17
CA ASP A 700 -31.13 -2.56 0.27
C ASP A 700 -30.74 -3.87 0.96
N GLU A 701 -31.05 -5.02 0.34
CA GLU A 701 -30.62 -6.33 0.85
C GLU A 701 -29.11 -6.48 0.85
N LEU A 702 -28.45 -6.03 -0.21
CA LEU A 702 -26.99 -6.03 -0.31
C LEU A 702 -26.36 -5.21 0.82
N TYR A 703 -26.85 -4.01 1.07
CA TYR A 703 -26.31 -3.17 2.14
C TYR A 703 -26.60 -3.70 3.53
N LYS A 704 -27.74 -4.35 3.74
CA LYS A 704 -28.03 -5.04 5.00
C LYS A 704 -27.00 -6.15 5.27
N ASP A 705 -26.62 -6.91 4.25
CA ASP A 705 -25.58 -7.95 4.37
C ASP A 705 -24.18 -7.36 4.57
N ILE A 706 -23.83 -6.28 3.86
CA ILE A 706 -22.55 -5.60 4.05
C ILE A 706 -22.42 -5.06 5.48
N LYS A 707 -23.46 -4.38 5.99
CA LYS A 707 -23.47 -3.82 7.35
C LYS A 707 -23.30 -4.88 8.44
N SER A 708 -23.83 -6.09 8.26
CA SER A 708 -23.71 -7.14 9.28
C SER A 708 -22.27 -7.65 9.47
N ARG A 709 -21.37 -7.35 8.54
CA ARG A 709 -19.99 -7.85 8.50
C ARG A 709 -18.94 -6.75 8.68
N LEU A 710 -19.36 -5.48 8.76
CA LEU A 710 -18.45 -4.34 8.89
C LEU A 710 -18.45 -3.81 10.33
N PRO A 711 -17.30 -3.28 10.80
CA PRO A 711 -17.25 -2.51 12.04
C PRO A 711 -18.14 -1.25 11.95
N SER A 712 -18.65 -0.78 13.09
CA SER A 712 -19.54 0.39 13.17
C SER A 712 -18.96 1.63 12.47
N GLU A 713 -17.66 1.89 12.62
CA GLU A 713 -16.95 3.01 11.98
C GLU A 713 -17.05 2.97 10.45
N GLU A 714 -16.94 1.78 9.85
CA GLU A 714 -17.03 1.60 8.40
C GLU A 714 -18.47 1.73 7.90
N ILE A 715 -19.45 1.36 8.72
CA ILE A 715 -20.88 1.57 8.44
C ILE A 715 -21.18 3.07 8.42
N GLU A 716 -20.78 3.81 9.46
CA GLU A 716 -20.99 5.25 9.55
C GLU A 716 -20.35 6.00 8.38
N LYS A 717 -19.13 5.62 8.02
CA LYS A 717 -18.43 6.16 6.85
C LYS A 717 -19.17 5.89 5.55
N ALA A 718 -19.74 4.69 5.38
CA ALA A 718 -20.54 4.34 4.21
C ALA A 718 -21.84 5.14 4.13
N GLU A 719 -22.46 5.44 5.28
CA GLU A 719 -23.68 6.26 5.33
C GLU A 719 -23.41 7.73 4.98
N ARG A 720 -22.27 8.27 5.41
CA ARG A 720 -21.88 9.66 5.12
C ARG A 720 -21.29 9.87 3.72
N ASN A 721 -20.76 8.82 3.09
CA ASN A 721 -20.09 8.93 1.79
C ASN A 721 -20.72 7.97 0.76
N PRO A 722 -21.62 8.47 -0.13
CA PRO A 722 -22.28 7.66 -1.15
C PRO A 722 -21.32 6.94 -2.11
N LYS A 723 -20.16 7.53 -2.39
CA LYS A 723 -19.13 6.94 -3.26
C LYS A 723 -18.43 5.78 -2.56
N TYR A 724 -18.16 5.93 -1.27
CA TYR A 724 -17.63 4.85 -0.45
C TYR A 724 -18.64 3.71 -0.28
N LYS A 725 -19.90 4.05 -0.05
CA LYS A 725 -21.03 3.10 -0.04
C LYS A 725 -21.05 2.25 -1.32
N MET A 726 -20.95 2.92 -2.47
CA MET A 726 -20.89 2.27 -3.78
C MET A 726 -19.66 1.38 -3.96
N ALA A 727 -18.48 1.83 -3.51
CA ALA A 727 -17.26 1.02 -3.51
C ALA A 727 -17.41 -0.27 -2.69
N LEU A 728 -18.03 -0.20 -1.50
CA LEU A 728 -18.27 -1.37 -0.65
C LEU A 728 -19.17 -2.41 -1.34
N ALA A 729 -20.23 -1.96 -2.02
CA ALA A 729 -21.09 -2.85 -2.80
C ALA A 729 -20.33 -3.52 -3.95
N PHE A 730 -19.47 -2.79 -4.65
CA PHE A 730 -18.68 -3.34 -5.75
C PHE A 730 -17.62 -4.32 -5.24
N LYS A 731 -16.92 -3.99 -4.16
CA LYS A 731 -15.99 -4.88 -3.46
C LYS A 731 -16.68 -6.15 -2.95
N TRP A 732 -17.92 -6.05 -2.47
CA TRP A 732 -18.71 -7.21 -2.07
C TRP A 732 -18.88 -8.17 -3.24
N TYR A 733 -19.20 -7.69 -4.45
CA TYR A 733 -19.33 -8.56 -5.63
C TYR A 733 -18.02 -9.29 -5.94
N LEU A 734 -16.89 -8.58 -5.93
CA LEU A 734 -15.58 -9.19 -6.18
C LEU A 734 -15.26 -10.28 -5.15
N MET A 735 -15.40 -9.97 -3.85
CA MET A 735 -15.14 -10.95 -2.80
C MET A 735 -16.14 -12.12 -2.81
N ASN A 736 -17.41 -11.87 -3.12
CA ASN A 736 -18.42 -12.92 -3.22
C ASN A 736 -18.13 -13.87 -4.39
N ALA A 737 -17.79 -13.31 -5.56
CA ALA A 737 -17.35 -14.05 -6.74
C ALA A 737 -16.14 -14.96 -6.45
N PHE A 738 -15.17 -14.48 -5.68
CA PHE A 738 -14.00 -15.25 -5.27
C PHE A 738 -14.35 -16.39 -4.31
N ASN A 739 -15.14 -16.10 -3.27
CA ASN A 739 -15.54 -17.11 -2.29
C ASN A 739 -16.44 -18.19 -2.91
N ALA A 740 -17.34 -17.81 -3.80
CA ALA A 740 -18.21 -18.74 -4.54
C ALA A 740 -17.39 -19.71 -5.40
N ALA A 741 -16.30 -19.24 -6.01
CA ALA A 741 -15.39 -20.09 -6.78
C ALA A 741 -14.68 -21.13 -5.90
N ILE A 742 -14.16 -20.72 -4.74
CA ILE A 742 -13.53 -21.64 -3.78
C ILE A 742 -14.51 -22.72 -3.31
N LYS A 743 -15.74 -22.33 -2.97
CA LYS A 743 -16.77 -23.24 -2.46
C LYS A 743 -17.45 -24.09 -3.53
N GLY A 744 -17.37 -23.70 -4.80
CA GLY A 744 -18.05 -24.40 -5.89
C GLY A 744 -19.56 -24.14 -5.92
N GLU A 745 -20.00 -22.93 -5.57
CA GLU A 745 -21.41 -22.55 -5.60
C GLU A 745 -21.92 -22.47 -7.06
N GLU A 746 -22.62 -23.51 -7.53
CA GLU A 746 -22.99 -23.66 -8.95
C GLU A 746 -23.82 -22.49 -9.49
N GLU A 747 -24.70 -21.93 -8.66
CA GLU A 747 -25.57 -20.81 -9.03
C GLU A 747 -24.78 -19.56 -9.44
N LEU A 748 -23.55 -19.40 -8.91
CA LEU A 748 -22.66 -18.27 -9.18
C LEU A 748 -21.53 -18.61 -10.13
N LYS A 749 -21.56 -19.77 -10.79
CA LYS A 749 -20.49 -20.25 -11.67
C LYS A 749 -20.01 -19.24 -12.71
N LEU A 750 -20.94 -18.52 -13.35
CA LEU A 750 -20.59 -17.51 -14.36
C LEU A 750 -19.91 -16.26 -13.78
N ASP A 751 -20.01 -16.06 -12.47
CA ASP A 751 -19.45 -14.95 -11.72
C ASP A 751 -18.17 -15.31 -10.98
N TYR A 752 -17.67 -16.54 -11.10
CA TYR A 752 -16.45 -16.94 -10.39
C TYR A 752 -15.28 -16.02 -10.69
N GLN A 753 -14.66 -15.51 -9.63
CA GLN A 753 -13.34 -14.89 -9.70
C GLN A 753 -12.30 -15.97 -9.49
N ILE A 754 -11.65 -16.39 -10.58
CA ILE A 754 -10.56 -17.38 -10.54
C ILE A 754 -9.27 -16.67 -10.93
N GLN A 755 -8.38 -16.46 -9.96
CA GLN A 755 -7.08 -15.83 -10.21
C GLN A 755 -6.20 -16.77 -11.03
N CYS A 756 -5.88 -16.40 -12.27
CA CYS A 756 -5.16 -17.26 -13.20
C CYS A 756 -4.39 -16.44 -14.23
N GLY A 757 -3.18 -16.89 -14.58
CA GLY A 757 -2.32 -16.27 -15.59
C GLY A 757 -2.06 -17.21 -16.78
N PRO A 758 -1.47 -16.69 -17.86
CA PRO A 758 -1.25 -17.43 -19.12
C PRO A 758 -0.34 -18.65 -18.96
N ALA A 759 0.46 -18.70 -17.89
CA ALA A 759 1.31 -19.85 -17.55
C ALA A 759 0.54 -21.17 -17.50
N LEU A 760 -0.69 -21.18 -16.97
CA LEU A 760 -1.51 -22.40 -16.96
C LEU A 760 -2.01 -22.77 -18.36
N GLY A 761 -2.35 -21.79 -19.19
CA GLY A 761 -2.71 -22.02 -20.59
C GLY A 761 -1.57 -22.69 -21.36
N ALA A 762 -0.34 -22.22 -21.16
CA ALA A 762 0.86 -22.80 -21.75
C ALA A 762 1.14 -24.21 -21.21
N PHE A 763 1.01 -24.42 -19.89
CA PHE A 763 1.11 -25.75 -19.27
C PHE A 763 0.10 -26.72 -19.87
N ASN A 764 -1.16 -26.32 -20.02
CA ASN A 764 -2.22 -27.15 -20.61
C ASN A 764 -1.88 -27.56 -22.05
N GLN A 765 -1.26 -26.68 -22.85
CA GLN A 765 -0.79 -27.06 -24.19
C GLN A 765 0.37 -28.05 -24.13
N TRP A 766 1.29 -27.87 -23.18
CA TRP A 766 2.44 -28.75 -22.98
C TRP A 766 2.04 -30.18 -22.56
N VAL A 767 1.00 -30.33 -21.74
CA VAL A 767 0.52 -31.64 -21.26
C VAL A 767 -0.65 -32.22 -22.06
N LYS A 768 -1.05 -31.57 -23.14
CA LYS A 768 -2.16 -32.02 -24.00
C LYS A 768 -1.89 -33.43 -24.54
N ASP A 769 -2.95 -34.24 -24.65
CA ASP A 769 -2.90 -35.61 -25.14
C ASP A 769 -2.02 -36.55 -24.26
N THR A 770 -1.76 -36.15 -23.01
CA THR A 770 -1.08 -36.97 -22.00
C THR A 770 -2.00 -37.28 -20.81
N LYS A 771 -1.59 -38.19 -19.91
CA LYS A 771 -2.33 -38.45 -18.66
C LYS A 771 -2.57 -37.20 -17.81
N LEU A 772 -1.67 -36.20 -17.91
CA LEU A 772 -1.71 -34.96 -17.14
C LEU A 772 -2.71 -33.95 -17.71
N GLU A 773 -3.37 -34.22 -18.84
CA GLU A 773 -4.44 -33.37 -19.36
C GLU A 773 -5.59 -33.25 -18.34
N ASN A 774 -5.93 -34.35 -17.67
CA ASN A 774 -6.93 -34.37 -16.60
C ASN A 774 -6.33 -33.89 -15.27
N TRP A 775 -6.91 -32.87 -14.64
CA TRP A 775 -6.41 -32.32 -13.37
C TRP A 775 -6.38 -33.33 -12.22
N LYS A 776 -7.22 -34.37 -12.27
CA LYS A 776 -7.24 -35.45 -11.28
C LYS A 776 -5.96 -36.30 -11.25
N ASN A 777 -5.15 -36.18 -12.30
CA ASN A 777 -3.82 -36.81 -12.38
C ASN A 777 -2.68 -35.80 -12.18
N ARG A 778 -2.98 -34.53 -11.87
CA ARG A 778 -1.99 -33.49 -11.63
C ARG A 778 -1.73 -33.40 -10.13
N HIS A 779 -0.64 -34.01 -9.70
CA HIS A 779 -0.09 -33.80 -8.35
C HIS A 779 0.98 -32.73 -8.38
N VAL A 780 0.93 -31.79 -7.44
CA VAL A 780 1.78 -30.57 -7.43
C VAL A 780 3.29 -30.87 -7.51
N ASP A 781 3.72 -31.93 -6.83
CA ASP A 781 5.09 -32.42 -6.76
C ASP A 781 5.49 -33.16 -8.04
N GLU A 782 4.64 -34.04 -8.57
CA GLU A 782 4.87 -34.71 -9.85
C GLU A 782 5.05 -33.70 -11.01
N ILE A 783 4.18 -32.70 -11.10
CA ILE A 783 4.29 -31.67 -12.15
C ILE A 783 5.53 -30.81 -11.96
N GLY A 784 5.88 -30.46 -10.72
CA GLY A 784 7.09 -29.69 -10.40
C GLY A 784 8.36 -30.44 -10.79
N LEU A 785 8.45 -31.73 -10.43
CA LEU A 785 9.58 -32.58 -10.77
C LEU A 785 9.70 -32.74 -12.29
N LYS A 786 8.59 -33.04 -12.97
CA LYS A 786 8.56 -33.19 -14.43
C LYS A 786 9.04 -31.90 -15.12
N LEU A 787 8.57 -30.74 -14.67
CA LEU A 787 8.99 -29.44 -15.23
C LEU A 787 10.50 -29.22 -15.05
N MET A 788 11.07 -29.52 -13.87
CA MET A 788 12.51 -29.38 -13.63
C MET A 788 13.34 -30.33 -14.50
N MET A 789 12.93 -31.58 -14.65
CA MET A 789 13.62 -32.57 -15.49
C MET A 789 13.56 -32.21 -16.97
N GLU A 790 12.39 -31.82 -17.47
CA GLU A 790 12.22 -31.40 -18.86
C GLU A 790 12.91 -30.07 -19.15
N THR A 791 13.02 -29.17 -18.15
CA THR A 791 13.85 -27.96 -18.25
C THR A 791 15.32 -28.31 -18.42
N ALA A 792 15.84 -29.28 -17.65
CA ALA A 792 17.22 -29.74 -17.78
C ALA A 792 17.47 -30.38 -19.16
N LYS A 793 16.52 -31.19 -19.66
CA LYS A 793 16.54 -31.75 -21.02
C LYS A 793 16.58 -30.66 -22.07
N TYR A 794 15.70 -29.67 -21.95
CA TYR A 794 15.60 -28.56 -22.89
C TYR A 794 16.89 -27.72 -22.93
N LEU A 795 17.46 -27.38 -21.78
CA LEU A 795 18.73 -26.64 -21.69
C LEU A 795 19.89 -27.43 -22.31
N LYS A 796 20.02 -28.73 -21.98
CA LYS A 796 21.08 -29.60 -22.55
C LYS A 796 20.95 -29.71 -24.08
N LYS A 797 19.72 -29.77 -24.61
CA LYS A 797 19.47 -29.76 -26.06
C LYS A 797 19.79 -28.41 -26.69
N SER A 798 19.40 -27.31 -26.04
CA SER A 798 19.55 -25.95 -26.58
C SER A 798 21.02 -25.55 -26.64
N VAL A 799 21.82 -25.86 -25.61
CA VAL A 799 23.28 -25.61 -25.61
C VAL A 799 23.95 -26.33 -26.78
N LYS A 800 23.54 -27.57 -27.09
CA LYS A 800 24.05 -28.33 -28.25
C LYS A 800 23.73 -27.70 -29.60
N GLN A 801 22.72 -26.82 -29.70
CA GLN A 801 22.39 -26.13 -30.94
C GLN A 801 23.29 -24.91 -31.18
N PHE A 802 23.95 -24.39 -30.14
CA PHE A 802 24.88 -23.26 -30.21
C PHE A 802 26.36 -23.68 -30.20
N SER A 803 26.64 -24.96 -29.93
CA SER A 803 27.97 -25.59 -30.01
C SER A 803 28.15 -26.31 -31.32
#